data_AF-A7EHV6-F1
#
_entry.id   AF-A7EHV6-F1
#
_cell.length_a   1.000
_cell.length_b   1.000
_cell.length_c   1.000
_cell.angle_alpha   90.00
_cell.angle_beta   90.00
_cell.angle_gamma   90.00
#
_symmetry.space_group_name_H-M   'P 1'
#
loop_
_entity.id
_entity.type
_entity.pdbx_description
1 polymer ?
#
loop_
_entity_poly.entity_id
_entity_poly.type
_entity_poly.pdbx_seq_one_letter_code
_entity_poly.pdbx_strand_id
1 'polypeptide(L)'
;MKFSVGSVVWGVISYAGVVRSACSSNLLIDNYAKFSTNTNSLGQWTSDDGTTTNLKADVTNKKVTFTSKANSYFYTHLSIARKQQQINIMQLHFLVKGPAGSSFTLELQTLSSCTATAYKSYYTTIKGITGSTQTITVQLSAFPGANLNAISGILWESFSANGAWEIGQTNLVCANGAGGSSSTTSSSSTMSTKGAVVTTSSSTSVVSAPTTSATTLSTVKPSVTSKVLTSSVSASAPAGACTNLLIDDFASQSRLTFLFYNAMLQPSSDDGTMAPVTGRADTGTSVIVANNHVTLTPRADGSSYWYTMFGCLKATNTYGGIGLTIKAAKGTTLGVEIQTSKTCDSSNPTLIDVSSADLGWTFDGTEKFYTIPFSKYPGLDTDHLISLLFSGISKPITLGPMSLYCGNTGTAYPVPSTVPVIEPSSTIPATTGPSAYVIDTFGNADSNNLGFYHGGDETTTYKQSGNKLTINTKGNSDLAWYTQISNGCFDFTPNDKGYIHIAFTGSNAFTISLQQHNPTCNPNINPFPFTWDSVEASRYSNSAKTDLYVPISHFEIDRKLSVGFALKGFYTSDDTVISKIEVVNSVPSDFLVPSKLPTAPLIFSCTRPNSFAFAIDDGDPQLAQKVVSAVAAAGIHVTFFTVGAALLDPSTNLSTVYSNMLNLGHQVAYHSYTHPPMEGLPSLASIDWELNNDIAAVSSTLSGHTSTYFRPPFGTEGARIRQRLAALIPGSKFVEWSVDVQDWLWALSDTPENQLTNFQSDVNKGGNLVVMHYLYQTTVDYLPQFIEIAKKTGKQLMRVDQCLEDPNAPPL
;
A
#
# COMPACT_ATOMS: atom_id res chain seq x y z
N MET A 1 60.85 32.99 47.96
CA MET A 1 61.16 34.19 48.79
C MET A 1 60.64 35.43 48.08
N LYS A 2 59.94 36.31 48.83
CA LYS A 2 59.44 37.69 48.53
C LYS A 2 58.21 37.76 47.59
N PHE A 3 56.96 37.91 48.08
CA PHE A 3 56.24 39.08 48.69
C PHE A 3 56.08 40.26 47.71
N SER A 4 54.86 40.57 47.24
CA SER A 4 53.81 41.48 47.81
C SER A 4 54.22 42.97 47.67
N VAL A 5 53.39 43.98 47.37
CA VAL A 5 52.00 44.35 47.71
C VAL A 5 51.56 45.45 46.71
N GLY A 6 50.31 45.50 46.25
CA GLY A 6 49.31 46.52 46.68
C GLY A 6 49.21 47.69 45.68
N SER A 7 48.09 48.34 45.37
CA SER A 7 46.68 48.31 45.75
C SER A 7 45.96 49.18 44.70
N VAL A 8 44.67 48.98 44.39
CA VAL A 8 43.59 49.97 44.62
C VAL A 8 42.23 49.27 44.39
N VAL A 9 41.27 49.70 45.21
CA VAL A 9 39.98 49.12 45.59
C VAL A 9 38.83 49.58 44.68
N TRP A 10 37.94 48.62 44.38
CA TRP A 10 36.48 48.69 44.13
C TRP A 10 35.88 49.66 43.10
N GLY A 11 35.37 49.08 42.01
CA GLY A 11 34.28 49.59 41.19
C GLY A 11 33.26 48.47 40.92
N VAL A 12 32.03 48.69 41.35
CA VAL A 12 30.87 47.78 41.26
C VAL A 12 30.63 47.37 39.79
N ILE A 13 30.72 46.08 39.47
CA ILE A 13 30.20 45.54 38.21
C ILE A 13 28.74 45.15 38.43
N SER A 14 27.88 46.02 37.93
CA SER A 14 26.44 45.82 37.80
C SER A 14 26.15 44.50 37.07
N TYR A 15 25.29 43.66 37.67
CA TYR A 15 24.56 42.63 36.95
C TYR A 15 23.82 43.30 35.80
N ALA A 16 24.26 43.06 34.56
CA ALA A 16 23.46 43.35 33.39
C ALA A 16 22.24 42.41 33.45
N GLY A 17 21.11 42.95 33.92
CA GLY A 17 19.82 42.30 33.77
C GLY A 17 19.62 41.98 32.29
N VAL A 18 19.30 40.72 32.01
CA VAL A 18 18.85 40.31 30.68
C VAL A 18 17.61 41.16 30.35
N VAL A 19 17.80 42.13 29.46
CA VAL A 19 16.68 42.85 28.84
C VAL A 19 15.91 41.81 28.02
N ARG A 20 14.80 41.31 28.57
CA ARG A 20 13.82 40.54 27.78
C ARG A 20 13.22 41.52 26.77
N SER A 21 13.56 41.37 25.48
CA SER A 21 12.86 42.11 24.43
C SER A 21 11.38 41.73 24.43
N ALA A 22 10.51 42.69 24.11
CA ALA A 22 9.06 42.53 24.11
C ALA A 22 8.55 41.90 22.79
N CYS A 23 7.40 41.22 22.85
CA CYS A 23 6.69 40.67 21.69
C CYS A 23 6.42 41.76 20.64
N SER A 24 6.76 41.51 19.37
CA SER A 24 6.79 42.56 18.33
C SER A 24 5.44 42.80 17.63
N SER A 25 4.57 41.79 17.53
CA SER A 25 3.26 41.89 16.88
C SER A 25 2.40 40.63 17.08
N ASN A 26 1.08 40.77 16.98
CA ASN A 26 0.16 39.62 16.94
C ASN A 26 0.37 38.81 15.64
N LEU A 27 0.12 37.50 15.70
CA LEU A 27 0.14 36.59 14.56
C LEU A 27 -1.28 36.13 14.24
N LEU A 28 -1.73 36.39 13.02
CA LEU A 28 -2.98 35.83 12.50
C LEU A 28 -2.73 34.39 12.05
N ILE A 29 -3.35 33.42 12.74
CA ILE A 29 -3.27 32.00 12.36
C ILE A 29 -4.29 31.72 11.28
N ASP A 30 -5.55 32.09 11.55
CA ASP A 30 -6.63 31.80 10.64
C ASP A 30 -7.74 32.84 10.71
N ASN A 31 -8.20 33.29 9.54
CA ASN A 31 -9.40 34.09 9.36
C ASN A 31 -10.40 33.39 8.42
N TYR A 32 -10.08 32.16 8.01
CA TYR A 32 -10.86 31.27 7.14
C TYR A 32 -11.13 31.81 5.73
N ALA A 33 -10.45 32.88 5.31
CA ALA A 33 -10.60 33.43 3.95
C ALA A 33 -10.12 32.46 2.86
N LYS A 34 -9.26 31.49 3.21
CA LYS A 34 -8.71 30.47 2.31
C LYS A 34 -9.23 29.06 2.62
N PHE A 35 -10.32 28.97 3.37
CA PHE A 35 -10.89 27.67 3.78
C PHE A 35 -11.40 26.84 2.59
N SER A 36 -11.76 27.46 1.47
CA SER A 36 -12.14 26.74 0.25
C SER A 36 -11.02 25.89 -0.36
N THR A 37 -9.76 26.18 -0.01
CA THR A 37 -8.59 25.35 -0.35
C THR A 37 -8.02 24.63 0.87
N ASN A 38 -8.79 24.55 1.96
CA ASN A 38 -8.40 23.96 3.24
C ASN A 38 -7.09 24.52 3.81
N THR A 39 -6.80 25.80 3.54
CA THR A 39 -5.61 26.46 4.08
C THR A 39 -5.97 27.65 4.97
N ASN A 40 -5.17 27.88 6.00
CA ASN A 40 -5.30 29.02 6.89
C ASN A 40 -4.52 30.25 6.39
N SER A 41 -4.48 31.31 7.19
CA SER A 41 -3.77 32.55 6.82
C SER A 41 -2.25 32.37 6.69
N LEU A 42 -1.70 31.30 7.25
CA LEU A 42 -0.28 30.92 7.15
C LEU A 42 0.01 29.95 5.98
N GLY A 43 -1.01 29.62 5.17
CA GLY A 43 -0.87 28.65 4.08
C GLY A 43 -0.69 27.22 4.58
N GLN A 44 -1.14 26.92 5.80
CA GLN A 44 -1.11 25.58 6.40
C GLN A 44 -2.51 24.98 6.43
N TRP A 45 -2.59 23.66 6.52
CA TRP A 45 -3.87 22.96 6.53
C TRP A 45 -4.78 23.40 7.67
N THR A 46 -6.06 23.60 7.36
CA THR A 46 -7.14 23.77 8.33
C THR A 46 -8.36 23.02 7.82
N SER A 47 -8.89 22.13 8.64
CA SER A 47 -10.02 21.26 8.30
C SER A 47 -10.57 20.62 9.57
N ASP A 48 -11.51 19.72 9.44
CA ASP A 48 -11.78 18.65 10.38
C ASP A 48 -11.24 17.29 9.86
N ASP A 49 -11.44 16.26 10.66
CA ASP A 49 -11.22 14.84 10.34
C ASP A 49 -12.45 14.16 9.72
N GLY A 50 -13.41 14.95 9.24
CA GLY A 50 -14.70 14.45 8.74
C GLY A 50 -15.70 14.01 9.81
N THR A 51 -15.39 14.16 11.11
CA THR A 51 -16.33 13.86 12.19
C THR A 51 -17.31 15.01 12.46
N THR A 52 -17.01 16.24 12.01
CA THR A 52 -17.97 17.34 12.06
C THR A 52 -18.93 17.26 10.87
N THR A 53 -20.10 17.87 10.99
CA THR A 53 -21.07 17.92 9.88
C THR A 53 -21.43 19.36 9.57
N ASN A 54 -21.77 19.65 8.31
CA ASN A 54 -22.06 21.01 7.83
C ASN A 54 -20.91 22.00 8.05
N LEU A 55 -19.66 21.53 8.04
CA LEU A 55 -18.48 22.39 8.14
C LEU A 55 -18.42 23.32 6.93
N LYS A 56 -18.44 24.62 7.21
CA LYS A 56 -18.38 25.66 6.19
C LYS A 56 -17.71 26.91 6.76
N ALA A 57 -16.95 27.60 5.93
CA ALA A 57 -16.44 28.92 6.26
C ALA A 57 -17.45 30.01 5.90
N ASP A 58 -17.66 30.92 6.84
CA ASP A 58 -18.26 32.23 6.63
C ASP A 58 -17.11 33.24 6.53
N VAL A 59 -16.60 33.39 5.31
CA VAL A 59 -15.44 34.24 4.98
C VAL A 59 -15.69 35.71 5.31
N THR A 60 -16.94 36.17 5.21
CA THR A 60 -17.35 37.54 5.53
C THR A 60 -17.21 37.83 7.01
N ASN A 61 -17.66 36.90 7.86
CA ASN A 61 -17.59 37.03 9.32
C ASN A 61 -16.33 36.39 9.92
N LYS A 62 -15.39 35.91 9.09
CA LYS A 62 -14.10 35.31 9.47
C LYS A 62 -14.25 34.19 10.49
N LYS A 63 -15.13 33.23 10.21
CA LYS A 63 -15.39 32.08 11.08
C LYS A 63 -15.68 30.82 10.29
N VAL A 64 -15.48 29.67 10.92
CA VAL A 64 -16.07 28.40 10.49
C VAL A 64 -17.27 28.08 11.35
N THR A 65 -18.28 27.45 10.74
CA THR A 65 -19.44 26.91 11.43
C THR A 65 -19.54 25.43 11.14
N PHE A 66 -19.85 24.62 12.15
CA PHE A 66 -20.03 23.19 12.01
C PHE A 66 -21.00 22.67 13.07
N THR A 67 -21.44 21.43 12.90
CA THR A 67 -22.20 20.69 13.91
C THR A 67 -21.32 19.57 14.44
N SER A 68 -21.04 19.58 15.75
CA SER A 68 -20.18 18.60 16.40
C SER A 68 -20.96 17.44 17.02
N LYS A 69 -20.26 16.31 17.18
CA LYS A 69 -20.55 15.21 18.10
C LYS A 69 -19.48 15.18 19.20
N ALA A 70 -19.67 14.34 20.21
CA ALA A 70 -18.78 14.27 21.38
C ALA A 70 -17.30 14.03 21.04
N ASN A 71 -17.04 13.25 19.99
CA ASN A 71 -15.70 12.90 19.49
C ASN A 71 -15.27 13.74 18.29
N SER A 72 -16.01 14.79 17.93
CA SER A 72 -15.62 15.58 16.76
C SER A 72 -14.41 16.47 17.03
N TYR A 73 -13.57 16.69 16.02
CA TYR A 73 -12.55 17.74 16.11
C TYR A 73 -12.41 18.59 14.85
N PHE A 74 -11.98 19.83 15.07
CA PHE A 74 -11.60 20.80 14.04
C PHE A 74 -10.18 21.28 14.33
N TYR A 75 -9.37 21.54 13.31
CA TYR A 75 -7.97 21.88 13.48
C TYR A 75 -7.45 22.96 12.54
N THR A 76 -6.36 23.60 12.96
CA THR A 76 -5.56 24.49 12.13
C THR A 76 -4.07 24.26 12.42
N HIS A 77 -3.28 23.99 11.37
CA HIS A 77 -1.85 23.71 11.47
C HIS A 77 -1.01 25.00 11.45
N LEU A 78 0.18 24.92 12.00
CA LEU A 78 1.13 26.02 12.06
C LEU A 78 2.50 25.53 11.56
N SER A 79 3.10 26.26 10.63
CA SER A 79 4.48 26.02 10.19
C SER A 79 5.42 26.95 10.94
N ILE A 80 5.59 26.73 12.25
CA ILE A 80 6.50 27.55 13.07
C ILE A 80 7.98 27.16 12.83
N ALA A 81 8.30 26.59 11.68
CA ALA A 81 9.66 26.18 11.35
C ALA A 81 10.63 27.34 11.08
N ARG A 82 10.21 28.63 10.99
CA ARG A 82 11.18 29.68 10.59
C ARG A 82 11.21 31.07 11.24
N LYS A 83 10.24 31.64 11.98
CA LYS A 83 10.30 33.13 12.15
C LYS A 83 9.78 33.84 13.41
N GLN A 84 9.78 33.25 14.60
CA GLN A 84 9.66 34.11 15.81
C GLN A 84 10.35 33.51 17.03
N GLN A 85 11.51 34.06 17.38
CA GLN A 85 11.95 34.00 18.77
C GLN A 85 10.87 34.73 19.58
N GLN A 86 10.33 34.09 20.63
CA GLN A 86 9.40 34.64 21.65
C GLN A 86 7.90 34.28 21.60
N ILE A 87 7.53 33.04 21.26
CA ILE A 87 6.15 32.55 21.44
C ILE A 87 5.78 32.33 22.92
N ASN A 88 6.76 32.24 23.82
CA ASN A 88 6.58 32.02 25.25
C ASN A 88 5.89 33.18 26.02
N ILE A 89 5.54 34.27 25.35
CA ILE A 89 4.82 35.44 25.91
C ILE A 89 3.53 35.78 25.14
N MET A 90 3.01 34.84 24.33
CA MET A 90 1.80 35.02 23.55
C MET A 90 0.60 34.27 24.14
N GLN A 91 -0.60 34.79 23.89
CA GLN A 91 -1.89 34.21 24.24
C GLN A 91 -2.62 33.76 22.98
N LEU A 92 -3.23 32.57 23.00
CA LEU A 92 -4.12 32.13 21.95
C LEU A 92 -5.49 32.79 22.12
N HIS A 93 -5.91 33.54 21.11
CA HIS A 93 -7.17 34.29 21.08
C HIS A 93 -8.03 33.84 19.91
N PHE A 94 -9.26 33.40 20.19
CA PHE A 94 -10.24 33.07 19.15
C PHE A 94 -11.65 33.36 19.65
N LEU A 95 -12.58 33.55 18.71
CA LEU A 95 -14.00 33.65 19.02
C LEU A 95 -14.62 32.25 19.00
N VAL A 96 -15.53 31.97 19.92
CA VAL A 96 -16.31 30.74 19.92
C VAL A 96 -17.79 31.03 20.18
N LYS A 97 -18.65 30.24 19.57
CA LYS A 97 -20.07 30.12 19.94
C LYS A 97 -20.44 28.65 19.92
N GLY A 98 -21.16 28.19 20.94
CA GLY A 98 -21.63 26.81 21.06
C GLY A 98 -22.75 26.72 22.10
N PRO A 99 -23.29 25.53 22.38
CA PRO A 99 -24.38 25.36 23.35
C PRO A 99 -24.06 25.93 24.73
N ALA A 100 -25.03 26.60 25.37
CA ALA A 100 -24.82 27.20 26.69
C ALA A 100 -24.51 26.13 27.75
N GLY A 101 -23.54 26.40 28.62
CA GLY A 101 -23.07 25.48 29.67
C GLY A 101 -22.11 24.38 29.19
N SER A 102 -21.83 24.30 27.89
CA SER A 102 -20.92 23.29 27.32
C SER A 102 -19.43 23.62 27.53
N SER A 103 -18.58 22.67 27.15
CA SER A 103 -17.13 22.75 27.13
C SER A 103 -16.55 22.06 25.90
N PHE A 104 -15.28 22.31 25.60
CA PHE A 104 -14.48 21.55 24.62
C PHE A 104 -13.03 21.46 25.11
N THR A 105 -12.29 20.49 24.61
CA THR A 105 -10.85 20.37 24.83
C THR A 105 -10.10 21.09 23.72
N LEU A 106 -9.10 21.85 24.10
CA LEU A 106 -8.17 22.48 23.20
C LEU A 106 -6.85 21.70 23.27
N GLU A 107 -6.42 21.17 22.14
CA GLU A 107 -5.15 20.49 21.98
C GLU A 107 -4.13 21.44 21.34
N LEU A 108 -2.92 21.46 21.89
CA LEU A 108 -1.75 22.11 21.34
C LEU A 108 -0.73 21.04 20.96
N GLN A 109 -0.44 20.92 19.67
CA GLN A 109 0.60 20.03 19.18
C GLN A 109 1.91 20.78 19.05
N THR A 110 2.99 20.24 19.64
CA THR A 110 4.33 20.83 19.55
C THR A 110 5.39 19.79 19.18
N LEU A 111 6.34 20.21 18.36
CA LEU A 111 7.47 19.41 17.90
C LEU A 111 8.65 19.53 18.89
N SER A 112 9.55 18.54 18.90
CA SER A 112 10.79 18.65 19.68
C SER A 112 11.74 19.74 19.13
N SER A 113 11.66 20.02 17.83
CA SER A 113 12.35 21.13 17.14
C SER A 113 11.57 21.55 15.89
N CYS A 114 11.92 22.69 15.31
CA CYS A 114 11.36 23.20 14.05
C CYS A 114 11.57 22.28 12.83
N THR A 115 12.43 21.25 12.94
CA THR A 115 12.75 20.30 11.87
C THR A 115 12.26 18.89 12.18
N ALA A 116 11.69 18.65 13.35
CA ALA A 116 11.13 17.36 13.71
C ALA A 116 9.78 17.15 13.01
N THR A 117 9.47 15.90 12.68
CA THR A 117 8.22 15.51 12.00
C THR A 117 7.19 14.93 12.97
N ALA A 118 7.61 14.46 14.14
CA ALA A 118 6.72 13.96 15.19
C ALA A 118 6.37 15.05 16.21
N TYR A 119 5.07 15.24 16.47
CA TYR A 119 4.56 16.15 17.49
C TYR A 119 4.24 15.42 18.80
N LYS A 120 4.13 16.20 19.88
CA LYS A 120 3.52 15.80 21.15
C LYS A 120 2.33 16.71 21.43
N SER A 121 1.25 16.12 21.91
CA SER A 121 0.00 16.81 22.22
C SER A 121 -0.08 17.22 23.68
N TYR A 122 -0.64 18.40 23.92
CA TYR A 122 -0.87 18.96 25.24
C TYR A 122 -2.28 19.52 25.29
N TYR A 123 -3.01 19.31 26.38
CA TYR A 123 -4.46 19.55 26.40
C TYR A 123 -4.86 20.52 27.51
N THR A 124 -5.88 21.34 27.24
CA THR A 124 -6.60 22.12 28.26
C THR A 124 -8.09 22.17 27.94
N THR A 125 -8.96 22.07 28.94
CA THR A 125 -10.41 22.14 28.74
C THR A 125 -10.93 23.56 28.91
N ILE A 126 -11.67 24.04 27.91
CA ILE A 126 -12.39 25.32 27.96
C ILE A 126 -13.84 25.04 28.37
N LYS A 127 -14.28 25.64 29.47
CA LYS A 127 -15.62 25.46 30.05
C LYS A 127 -16.41 26.78 30.03
N GLY A 128 -17.73 26.68 30.21
CA GLY A 128 -18.58 27.85 30.41
C GLY A 128 -18.91 28.59 29.11
N ILE A 129 -19.16 27.84 28.04
CA ILE A 129 -19.68 28.42 26.79
C ILE A 129 -21.05 29.02 27.06
N THR A 130 -21.25 30.26 26.65
CA THR A 130 -22.39 31.09 27.09
C THR A 130 -23.65 30.94 26.23
N GLY A 131 -23.56 30.25 25.09
CA GLY A 131 -24.62 30.26 24.06
C GLY A 131 -24.53 31.44 23.08
N SER A 132 -23.75 32.46 23.41
CA SER A 132 -23.47 33.62 22.57
C SER A 132 -22.01 33.60 22.08
N THR A 133 -21.71 34.36 21.03
CA THR A 133 -20.32 34.53 20.57
C THR A 133 -19.51 35.20 21.67
N GLN A 134 -18.43 34.55 22.11
CA GLN A 134 -17.52 35.04 23.14
C GLN A 134 -16.06 34.89 22.70
N THR A 135 -15.20 35.76 23.20
CA THR A 135 -13.75 35.61 23.01
C THR A 135 -13.19 34.66 24.06
N ILE A 136 -12.42 33.68 23.61
CA ILE A 136 -11.60 32.82 24.47
C ILE A 136 -10.16 33.28 24.38
N THR A 137 -9.54 33.45 25.54
CA THR A 137 -8.13 33.78 25.69
C THR A 137 -7.47 32.69 26.51
N VAL A 138 -6.55 31.95 25.89
CA VAL A 138 -5.78 30.88 26.53
C VAL A 138 -4.32 31.31 26.63
N GLN A 139 -3.79 31.37 27.85
CA GLN A 139 -2.34 31.53 28.04
C GLN A 139 -1.65 30.27 27.51
N LEU A 140 -0.62 30.40 26.67
CA LEU A 140 0.11 29.22 26.20
C LEU A 140 0.81 28.46 27.36
N SER A 141 1.00 29.11 28.51
CA SER A 141 1.45 28.44 29.74
C SER A 141 0.44 27.43 30.32
N ALA A 142 -0.81 27.40 29.83
CA ALA A 142 -1.79 26.39 30.21
C ALA A 142 -1.44 24.98 29.68
N PHE A 143 -0.42 24.86 28.81
CA PHE A 143 0.07 23.61 28.25
C PHE A 143 1.43 23.23 28.84
N PRO A 144 1.48 22.61 30.04
CA PRO A 144 2.73 22.33 30.74
C PRO A 144 3.60 21.35 29.95
N GLY A 145 4.86 21.73 29.72
CA GLY A 145 5.83 20.91 28.99
C GLY A 145 5.80 21.08 27.47
N ALA A 146 4.84 21.81 26.91
CA ALA A 146 4.75 22.09 25.49
C ALA A 146 5.96 22.89 24.99
N ASN A 147 6.53 22.50 23.85
CA ASN A 147 7.58 23.28 23.21
C ASN A 147 6.96 24.44 22.43
N LEU A 148 6.74 25.56 23.12
CA LEU A 148 6.10 26.73 22.54
C LEU A 148 6.90 27.35 21.39
N ASN A 149 8.18 27.01 21.23
CA ASN A 149 8.99 27.48 20.10
C ASN A 149 8.77 26.66 18.81
N ALA A 150 7.99 25.58 18.87
CA ALA A 150 7.74 24.70 17.72
C ALA A 150 6.31 24.13 17.76
N ILE A 151 5.31 25.01 17.82
CA ILE A 151 3.89 24.61 17.73
C ILE A 151 3.59 24.20 16.29
N SER A 152 3.01 23.01 16.08
CA SER A 152 2.63 22.47 14.78
C SER A 152 1.14 22.51 14.50
N GLY A 153 0.30 22.56 15.54
CA GLY A 153 -1.16 22.49 15.38
C GLY A 153 -1.94 22.95 16.61
N ILE A 154 -3.15 23.44 16.36
CA ILE A 154 -4.17 23.73 17.37
C ILE A 154 -5.45 23.02 16.97
N LEU A 155 -6.03 22.24 17.88
CA LEU A 155 -7.26 21.49 17.65
C LEU A 155 -8.30 21.82 18.70
N TRP A 156 -9.55 21.93 18.25
CA TRP A 156 -10.75 22.04 19.08
C TRP A 156 -11.48 20.71 18.99
N GLU A 157 -11.54 19.99 20.09
CA GLU A 157 -11.99 18.60 20.12
C GLU A 157 -12.81 18.31 21.38
N SER A 158 -13.29 17.07 21.51
CA SER A 158 -13.98 16.58 22.71
C SER A 158 -15.12 17.51 23.18
N PHE A 159 -15.95 17.97 22.25
CA PHE A 159 -17.05 18.89 22.55
C PHE A 159 -18.07 18.19 23.46
N SER A 160 -18.38 18.79 24.61
CA SER A 160 -19.25 18.17 25.61
C SER A 160 -20.73 18.17 25.24
N ALA A 161 -21.09 18.82 24.12
CA ALA A 161 -22.46 18.93 23.65
C ALA A 161 -22.49 18.80 22.12
N ASN A 162 -23.33 17.88 21.65
CA ASN A 162 -23.66 17.79 20.23
C ASN A 162 -24.47 19.01 19.83
N GLY A 163 -24.13 19.64 18.71
CA GLY A 163 -24.86 20.81 18.22
C GLY A 163 -24.02 21.75 17.39
N ALA A 164 -24.58 22.91 17.09
CA ALA A 164 -23.92 23.93 16.27
C ALA A 164 -22.81 24.64 17.05
N TRP A 165 -21.63 24.70 16.45
CA TRP A 165 -20.46 25.41 16.93
C TRP A 165 -19.93 26.36 15.87
N GLU A 166 -19.34 27.45 16.33
CA GLU A 166 -18.65 28.43 15.49
C GLU A 166 -17.27 28.68 16.10
N ILE A 167 -16.21 28.61 15.30
CA ILE A 167 -14.86 29.04 15.67
C ILE A 167 -14.49 30.21 14.74
N GLY A 168 -14.26 31.38 15.34
CA GLY A 168 -13.90 32.60 14.62
C GLY A 168 -12.39 32.81 14.55
N GLN A 169 -12.00 33.93 13.93
CA GLN A 169 -10.60 34.28 13.67
C GLN A 169 -9.68 33.95 14.85
N THR A 170 -8.66 33.15 14.57
CA THR A 170 -7.71 32.62 15.55
C THR A 170 -6.37 33.35 15.43
N ASN A 171 -5.85 33.84 16.55
CA ASN A 171 -4.64 34.64 16.61
C ASN A 171 -3.76 34.22 17.79
N LEU A 172 -2.43 34.36 17.65
CA LEU A 172 -1.54 34.51 18.80
C LEU A 172 -1.37 36.01 19.07
N VAL A 173 -1.66 36.45 20.29
CA VAL A 173 -1.65 37.86 20.69
C VAL A 173 -0.55 38.11 21.70
N CYS A 174 0.21 39.19 21.54
CA CYS A 174 1.22 39.60 22.50
C CYS A 174 0.57 39.92 23.86
N ALA A 175 1.06 39.30 24.95
CA ALA A 175 0.60 39.66 26.28
C ALA A 175 1.13 41.06 26.67
N ASN A 176 0.33 42.10 26.51
CA ASN A 176 0.68 43.43 27.02
C ASN A 176 0.65 43.42 28.55
N GLY A 177 1.72 43.91 29.16
CA GLY A 177 1.71 44.29 30.57
C GLY A 177 0.65 45.37 30.83
N ALA A 178 -0.27 45.08 31.75
CA ALA A 178 -1.15 45.97 32.52
C ALA A 178 -1.74 47.22 31.82
N GLY A 179 -3.06 47.21 31.59
CA GLY A 179 -3.87 48.44 31.50
C GLY A 179 -5.11 48.34 30.61
N GLY A 180 -6.24 47.86 31.17
CA GLY A 180 -7.54 47.95 30.50
C GLY A 180 -8.55 46.94 31.05
N SER A 181 -9.50 47.42 31.84
CA SER A 181 -10.49 46.63 32.59
C SER A 181 -11.58 46.03 31.67
N SER A 182 -11.77 44.70 31.68
CA SER A 182 -13.09 44.06 31.59
C SER A 182 -13.03 42.60 32.08
N SER A 183 -14.16 42.13 32.60
CA SER A 183 -14.34 41.10 33.62
C SER A 183 -13.81 39.69 33.30
N THR A 184 -12.96 39.19 34.19
CA THR A 184 -12.49 37.80 34.33
C THR A 184 -13.55 36.91 34.99
N THR A 185 -13.76 35.70 34.44
CA THR A 185 -14.32 34.56 35.18
C THR A 185 -13.33 33.41 35.11
N SER A 186 -12.65 33.15 36.22
CA SER A 186 -11.69 32.05 36.40
C SER A 186 -12.40 30.74 36.74
N SER A 187 -12.01 29.62 36.12
CA SER A 187 -12.26 28.29 36.69
C SER A 187 -11.06 27.35 36.47
N SER A 188 -10.71 26.63 37.52
CA SER A 188 -9.49 25.84 37.76
C SER A 188 -9.44 24.50 37.03
N SER A 189 -8.24 24.04 36.66
CA SER A 189 -7.97 22.64 36.31
C SER A 189 -6.79 22.07 37.11
N THR A 190 -6.96 20.83 37.55
CA THR A 190 -6.07 20.05 38.43
C THR A 190 -5.08 19.23 37.60
N MET A 191 -3.82 19.16 38.02
CA MET A 191 -2.74 18.38 37.38
C MET A 191 -2.65 16.93 37.88
N SER A 192 -2.18 16.03 37.00
CA SER A 192 -1.52 14.77 37.37
C SER A 192 -0.32 14.55 36.44
N THR A 193 0.87 14.36 37.03
CA THR A 193 2.13 14.03 36.36
C THR A 193 2.67 12.70 36.87
N LYS A 194 3.16 11.83 35.99
CA LYS A 194 4.16 10.81 36.34
C LYS A 194 5.24 10.77 35.27
N GLY A 195 6.44 11.19 35.64
CA GLY A 195 7.68 10.87 34.94
C GLY A 195 8.46 9.80 35.71
N ALA A 196 9.36 9.10 35.02
CA ALA A 196 10.53 8.48 35.63
C ALA A 196 11.60 8.27 34.56
N VAL A 197 12.75 8.90 34.77
CA VAL A 197 14.04 8.62 34.13
C VAL A 197 14.78 7.64 35.04
N VAL A 198 15.40 6.60 34.49
CA VAL A 198 16.50 5.86 35.16
C VAL A 198 17.58 5.52 34.12
N THR A 199 18.77 6.05 34.37
CA THR A 199 20.07 5.73 33.81
C THR A 199 20.66 4.46 34.46
N THR A 200 21.40 3.64 33.72
CA THR A 200 22.66 3.02 34.20
C THR A 200 23.52 2.45 33.06
N SER A 201 24.82 2.46 33.33
CA SER A 201 26.00 2.33 32.50
C SER A 201 26.60 0.92 32.40
N SER A 202 27.36 0.72 31.31
CA SER A 202 28.65 0.01 31.20
C SER A 202 28.78 -1.47 31.60
N SER A 203 29.26 -2.32 30.69
CA SER A 203 30.67 -2.74 30.67
C SER A 203 30.98 -3.71 29.52
N THR A 204 32.18 -3.51 28.98
CA THR A 204 32.91 -4.26 27.95
C THR A 204 33.48 -5.58 28.47
N SER A 205 33.56 -6.60 27.62
CA SER A 205 34.78 -7.42 27.49
C SER A 205 34.76 -8.32 26.26
N VAL A 206 35.87 -8.23 25.53
CA VAL A 206 36.33 -8.93 24.33
C VAL A 206 37.00 -10.26 24.71
N VAL A 207 36.77 -11.35 23.96
CA VAL A 207 37.74 -12.45 23.64
C VAL A 207 37.15 -13.20 22.43
N SER A 208 37.63 -13.01 21.19
CA SER A 208 38.74 -13.70 20.49
C SER A 208 38.49 -15.18 20.17
N ALA A 209 38.55 -15.47 18.87
CA ALA A 209 38.39 -16.76 18.18
C ALA A 209 39.47 -17.81 18.54
N PRO A 210 39.35 -19.04 17.99
CA PRO A 210 40.19 -19.30 16.82
C PRO A 210 39.54 -20.11 15.68
N THR A 211 40.11 -19.85 14.51
CA THR A 211 40.03 -20.48 13.19
C THR A 211 40.66 -21.86 13.13
N THR A 212 40.07 -22.76 12.32
CA THR A 212 40.77 -23.76 11.46
C THR A 212 39.79 -24.18 10.36
N SER A 213 40.00 -23.76 9.10
CA SER A 213 40.82 -24.40 8.05
C SER A 213 40.07 -25.48 7.27
N ALA A 214 39.87 -25.14 6.01
CA ALA A 214 39.14 -25.85 4.98
C ALA A 214 39.90 -27.08 4.43
N THR A 215 39.13 -28.01 3.89
CA THR A 215 39.62 -29.01 2.93
C THR A 215 38.70 -29.03 1.74
N THR A 216 39.25 -28.68 0.58
CA THR A 216 38.63 -28.66 -0.75
C THR A 216 38.48 -30.06 -1.34
N LEU A 217 37.36 -30.32 -2.02
CA LEU A 217 37.25 -31.36 -3.04
C LEU A 217 36.36 -30.86 -4.20
N SER A 218 37.00 -30.68 -5.35
CA SER A 218 36.45 -30.60 -6.71
C SER A 218 35.66 -31.89 -7.01
N THR A 219 34.62 -32.01 -7.84
CA THR A 219 34.28 -31.39 -9.14
C THR A 219 32.90 -31.98 -9.50
N VAL A 220 32.06 -31.25 -10.26
CA VAL A 220 31.37 -31.67 -11.51
C VAL A 220 30.29 -30.62 -11.81
N LYS A 221 30.48 -29.89 -12.91
CA LYS A 221 29.60 -28.82 -13.40
C LYS A 221 28.74 -29.36 -14.55
N PRO A 222 27.39 -29.37 -14.45
CA PRO A 222 26.53 -29.48 -15.61
C PRO A 222 26.40 -28.10 -16.26
N SER A 223 26.68 -28.03 -17.56
CA SER A 223 26.49 -26.83 -18.39
C SER A 223 25.01 -26.66 -18.68
N VAL A 224 24.34 -25.73 -18.00
CA VAL A 224 23.01 -25.24 -18.37
C VAL A 224 23.19 -23.99 -19.21
N THR A 225 22.88 -24.11 -20.50
CA THR A 225 22.83 -22.99 -21.44
C THR A 225 21.55 -22.19 -21.17
N SER A 226 21.59 -21.30 -20.17
CA SER A 226 20.52 -20.33 -19.95
C SER A 226 20.54 -19.32 -21.10
N LYS A 227 19.57 -19.43 -22.02
CA LYS A 227 19.17 -18.29 -22.85
C LYS A 227 18.48 -17.30 -21.92
N VAL A 228 19.28 -16.38 -21.38
CA VAL A 228 18.80 -15.17 -20.73
C VAL A 228 18.01 -14.40 -21.80
N LEU A 229 16.69 -14.38 -21.68
CA LEU A 229 15.87 -13.35 -22.29
C LEU A 229 16.15 -12.08 -21.48
N THR A 230 17.20 -11.37 -21.86
CA THR A 230 17.38 -9.98 -21.46
C THR A 230 16.19 -9.22 -22.03
N SER A 231 15.18 -8.93 -21.20
CA SER A 231 14.38 -7.73 -21.41
C SER A 231 15.39 -6.59 -21.31
N SER A 232 15.77 -6.08 -22.47
CA SER A 232 16.64 -4.94 -22.59
C SER A 232 16.03 -3.79 -21.80
N VAL A 233 16.59 -3.49 -20.63
CA VAL A 233 16.95 -2.11 -20.32
C VAL A 233 17.65 -1.63 -21.59
N SER A 234 17.01 -0.68 -22.27
CA SER A 234 17.39 -0.14 -23.57
C SER A 234 18.84 -0.39 -23.91
N ALA A 235 19.10 -1.20 -24.95
CA ALA A 235 20.41 -1.31 -25.54
C ALA A 235 20.96 0.12 -25.71
N SER A 236 22.13 0.39 -25.13
CA SER A 236 22.80 1.67 -25.26
C SER A 236 22.83 2.03 -26.74
N ALA A 237 22.04 3.05 -27.10
CA ALA A 237 21.98 3.56 -28.46
C ALA A 237 23.41 3.89 -28.93
N PRO A 238 23.71 3.79 -30.24
CA PRO A 238 24.98 4.24 -30.78
C PRO A 238 25.25 5.66 -30.26
N ALA A 239 26.47 5.92 -29.79
CA ALA A 239 26.86 7.23 -29.29
C ALA A 239 26.51 8.30 -30.34
N GLY A 240 25.51 9.15 -30.03
CA GLY A 240 25.07 10.26 -30.89
C GLY A 240 23.61 10.22 -31.38
N ALA A 241 22.85 9.14 -31.19
CA ALA A 241 21.42 9.10 -31.55
C ALA A 241 20.53 9.20 -30.30
N CYS A 242 19.72 10.27 -30.20
CA CYS A 242 18.71 10.40 -29.15
C CYS A 242 17.69 9.24 -29.25
N THR A 243 17.28 8.70 -28.10
CA THR A 243 16.19 7.71 -27.98
C THR A 243 15.08 8.31 -27.14
N ASN A 244 13.82 8.11 -27.54
CA ASN A 244 12.65 8.57 -26.78
C ASN A 244 12.74 8.03 -25.34
N LEU A 245 12.43 8.87 -24.36
CA LEU A 245 12.44 8.49 -22.94
C LEU A 245 11.01 8.18 -22.51
N LEU A 246 10.75 6.93 -22.14
CA LEU A 246 9.46 6.52 -21.60
C LEU A 246 9.21 7.24 -20.27
N ILE A 247 8.08 7.94 -20.17
CA ILE A 247 7.61 8.55 -18.93
C ILE A 247 6.67 7.56 -18.24
N ASP A 248 5.63 7.14 -18.94
CA ASP A 248 4.63 6.20 -18.43
C ASP A 248 4.14 5.30 -19.56
N ASP A 249 4.11 3.99 -19.33
CA ASP A 249 3.55 2.99 -20.25
C ASP A 249 2.17 2.50 -19.81
N PHE A 250 1.68 2.96 -18.64
CA PHE A 250 0.45 2.49 -18.02
C PHE A 250 0.33 0.96 -18.03
N ALA A 251 1.43 0.23 -17.79
CA ALA A 251 1.43 -1.24 -17.85
C ALA A 251 0.76 -1.91 -16.65
N SER A 252 0.66 -1.22 -15.50
CA SER A 252 0.15 -1.79 -14.24
C SER A 252 -0.72 -0.79 -13.48
N GLN A 253 -1.89 -1.27 -13.02
CA GLN A 253 -2.81 -0.56 -12.14
C GLN A 253 -2.14 -0.24 -10.79
N SER A 254 -1.56 -1.24 -10.13
CA SER A 254 -0.93 -1.06 -8.81
C SER A 254 0.27 -0.14 -8.84
N ARG A 255 0.98 -0.05 -9.97
CA ARG A 255 2.04 0.95 -10.12
C ARG A 255 1.49 2.37 -9.90
N LEU A 256 0.27 2.68 -10.36
CA LEU A 256 -0.33 4.02 -10.22
C LEU A 256 -1.15 4.22 -8.92
N THR A 257 -1.73 3.16 -8.37
CA THR A 257 -2.68 3.27 -7.23
C THR A 257 -2.14 2.74 -5.91
N PHE A 258 -1.08 1.94 -5.93
CA PHE A 258 -0.43 1.43 -4.72
C PHE A 258 0.95 2.06 -4.53
N LEU A 259 1.79 2.03 -5.58
CA LEU A 259 3.13 2.65 -5.54
C LEU A 259 3.13 4.13 -5.90
N PHE A 260 2.08 4.59 -6.61
CA PHE A 260 1.98 5.94 -7.16
C PHE A 260 3.15 6.32 -8.08
N TYR A 261 3.68 5.40 -8.89
CA TYR A 261 4.82 5.58 -9.77
C TYR A 261 4.49 5.48 -11.27
N ASN A 262 5.20 6.25 -12.08
CA ASN A 262 5.31 6.05 -13.52
C ASN A 262 6.44 5.06 -13.89
N ALA A 263 6.72 4.88 -15.18
CA ALA A 263 7.77 3.98 -15.65
C ALA A 263 9.19 4.46 -15.33
N MET A 264 9.36 5.73 -14.94
CA MET A 264 10.62 6.31 -14.45
C MET A 264 10.81 6.15 -12.93
N LEU A 265 9.90 5.43 -12.24
CA LEU A 265 9.86 5.35 -10.78
C LEU A 265 9.70 6.74 -10.13
N GLN A 266 8.93 7.62 -10.76
CA GLN A 266 8.61 8.96 -10.25
C GLN A 266 7.12 9.06 -9.94
N PRO A 267 6.71 9.90 -8.97
CA PRO A 267 5.30 10.03 -8.58
C PRO A 267 4.36 10.30 -9.76
N SER A 268 3.26 9.56 -9.85
CA SER A 268 2.30 9.60 -10.96
C SER A 268 0.93 9.14 -10.47
N SER A 269 -0.04 10.05 -10.37
CA SER A 269 -1.39 9.73 -9.91
C SER A 269 -2.37 10.91 -10.07
N ASP A 270 -3.57 10.76 -9.52
CA ASP A 270 -4.44 11.88 -9.16
C ASP A 270 -4.35 12.19 -7.65
N ASP A 271 -5.09 13.18 -7.17
CA ASP A 271 -5.16 13.61 -5.77
C ASP A 271 -6.45 13.16 -5.04
N GLY A 272 -7.15 12.15 -5.59
CA GLY A 272 -8.47 11.69 -5.16
C GLY A 272 -9.62 12.54 -5.73
N THR A 273 -9.34 13.55 -6.54
CA THR A 273 -10.39 14.36 -7.17
C THR A 273 -11.02 13.70 -8.39
N MET A 274 -10.41 12.68 -8.97
CA MET A 274 -11.05 11.94 -10.06
C MET A 274 -12.22 11.13 -9.51
N ALA A 275 -13.30 10.98 -10.28
CA ALA A 275 -14.48 10.25 -9.87
C ALA A 275 -14.21 8.73 -9.86
N PRO A 276 -14.73 7.98 -8.87
CA PRO A 276 -14.64 6.52 -8.87
C PRO A 276 -15.33 5.89 -10.09
N VAL A 277 -14.86 4.71 -10.45
CA VAL A 277 -15.38 3.95 -11.58
C VAL A 277 -16.61 3.14 -11.14
N THR A 278 -17.76 3.42 -11.75
CA THR A 278 -19.00 2.68 -11.46
C THR A 278 -18.87 1.19 -11.84
N GLY A 279 -19.10 0.30 -10.88
CA GLY A 279 -19.29 -1.14 -11.14
C GLY A 279 -18.06 -2.04 -10.95
N ARG A 280 -16.98 -1.54 -10.34
CA ARG A 280 -15.82 -2.35 -9.90
C ARG A 280 -15.98 -2.76 -8.43
N ALA A 281 -15.58 -3.97 -8.07
CA ALA A 281 -15.68 -4.50 -6.71
C ALA A 281 -14.46 -4.14 -5.84
N ASP A 282 -13.29 -4.00 -6.46
CA ASP A 282 -11.99 -3.65 -5.88
C ASP A 282 -11.80 -2.12 -5.79
N THR A 283 -12.50 -1.51 -4.83
CA THR A 283 -12.16 -0.22 -4.18
C THR A 283 -12.31 1.07 -5.00
N GLY A 284 -12.50 2.19 -4.30
CA GLY A 284 -12.79 3.53 -4.82
C GLY A 284 -11.67 4.21 -5.61
N THR A 285 -10.91 3.46 -6.41
CA THR A 285 -9.89 4.01 -7.29
C THR A 285 -10.52 4.71 -8.48
N SER A 286 -10.00 5.89 -8.79
CA SER A 286 -10.45 6.79 -9.85
C SER A 286 -9.68 6.63 -11.17
N VAL A 287 -8.70 5.72 -11.17
CA VAL A 287 -7.77 5.43 -12.26
C VAL A 287 -7.99 4.00 -12.75
N ILE A 288 -8.26 3.80 -14.05
CA ILE A 288 -8.34 2.46 -14.65
C ILE A 288 -7.16 2.24 -15.58
N VAL A 289 -6.36 1.23 -15.31
CA VAL A 289 -5.33 0.77 -16.24
C VAL A 289 -5.81 -0.46 -17.01
N ALA A 290 -5.79 -0.39 -18.34
CA ALA A 290 -6.07 -1.52 -19.22
C ALA A 290 -5.33 -1.36 -20.55
N ASN A 291 -4.68 -2.43 -21.03
CA ASN A 291 -3.99 -2.45 -22.33
C ASN A 291 -3.03 -1.27 -22.54
N ASN A 292 -2.19 -0.95 -21.54
CA ASN A 292 -1.25 0.18 -21.59
C ASN A 292 -1.93 1.56 -21.70
N HIS A 293 -3.18 1.66 -21.24
CA HIS A 293 -3.91 2.92 -21.19
C HIS A 293 -4.45 3.18 -19.80
N VAL A 294 -4.48 4.45 -19.42
CA VAL A 294 -5.16 4.93 -18.23
C VAL A 294 -6.42 5.69 -18.60
N THR A 295 -7.56 5.33 -18.02
CA THR A 295 -8.82 6.08 -18.16
C THR A 295 -9.06 6.94 -16.92
N LEU A 296 -9.30 8.23 -17.16
CA LEU A 296 -9.52 9.26 -16.14
C LEU A 296 -10.95 9.79 -16.28
N THR A 297 -11.70 9.78 -15.17
CA THR A 297 -13.06 10.32 -15.12
C THR A 297 -13.06 11.55 -14.22
N PRO A 298 -13.12 12.77 -14.78
CA PRO A 298 -13.09 13.99 -13.96
C PRO A 298 -14.43 14.22 -13.26
N ARG A 299 -14.40 14.93 -12.13
CA ARG A 299 -15.59 15.50 -11.50
C ARG A 299 -16.23 16.56 -12.39
N ALA A 300 -17.54 16.67 -12.27
CA ALA A 300 -18.33 17.61 -13.07
C ALA A 300 -17.99 19.10 -12.79
N ASP A 301 -17.35 19.41 -11.66
CA ASP A 301 -16.95 20.76 -11.28
C ASP A 301 -15.61 21.21 -11.90
N GLY A 302 -14.93 20.33 -12.65
CA GLY A 302 -13.67 20.62 -13.32
C GLY A 302 -12.45 20.73 -12.38
N SER A 303 -12.61 20.37 -11.10
CA SER A 303 -11.53 20.40 -10.11
C SER A 303 -10.50 19.29 -10.28
N SER A 304 -10.80 18.27 -11.10
CA SER A 304 -9.94 17.10 -11.21
C SER A 304 -8.66 17.34 -11.99
N TYR A 305 -7.58 16.73 -11.52
CA TYR A 305 -6.32 16.66 -12.26
C TYR A 305 -5.64 15.29 -12.14
N TRP A 306 -4.73 15.02 -13.07
CA TRP A 306 -3.80 13.89 -13.02
C TRP A 306 -2.40 14.40 -13.34
N TYR A 307 -1.38 13.88 -12.67
CA TYR A 307 -0.01 14.34 -12.82
C TYR A 307 0.97 13.18 -12.93
N THR A 308 2.15 13.50 -13.47
CA THR A 308 3.29 12.59 -13.59
C THR A 308 4.59 13.37 -13.46
N MET A 309 5.50 12.90 -12.60
CA MET A 309 6.76 13.57 -12.29
C MET A 309 7.92 13.05 -13.15
N PHE A 310 8.93 13.89 -13.33
CA PHE A 310 10.15 13.57 -14.09
C PHE A 310 11.41 13.46 -13.24
N GLY A 311 11.38 13.91 -11.98
CA GLY A 311 12.56 13.84 -11.09
C GLY A 311 13.67 14.84 -11.44
N CYS A 312 13.32 16.06 -11.86
CA CYS A 312 14.24 17.08 -12.36
C CYS A 312 15.00 16.66 -13.63
N LEU A 313 14.24 16.47 -14.70
CA LEU A 313 14.77 15.99 -15.98
C LEU A 313 15.37 17.13 -16.81
N LYS A 314 16.60 16.91 -17.28
CA LYS A 314 17.25 17.72 -18.31
C LYS A 314 16.84 17.26 -19.71
N ALA A 315 16.00 18.03 -20.38
CA ALA A 315 15.54 17.79 -21.74
C ALA A 315 16.27 18.60 -22.82
N THR A 316 16.96 19.67 -22.44
CA THR A 316 17.65 20.57 -23.38
C THR A 316 18.56 19.82 -24.34
N ASN A 317 18.50 20.20 -25.62
CA ASN A 317 19.27 19.61 -26.73
C ASN A 317 19.05 18.11 -26.95
N THR A 318 18.07 17.50 -26.28
CA THR A 318 17.77 16.06 -26.38
C THR A 318 16.34 15.84 -26.84
N TYR A 319 15.36 16.42 -26.14
CA TYR A 319 13.93 16.24 -26.39
C TYR A 319 13.26 17.55 -26.76
N GLY A 320 12.40 17.53 -27.79
CA GLY A 320 11.63 18.72 -28.20
C GLY A 320 10.20 18.78 -27.65
N GLY A 321 9.76 17.75 -26.93
CA GLY A 321 8.47 17.72 -26.28
C GLY A 321 8.09 16.33 -25.80
N ILE A 322 6.83 16.19 -25.40
CA ILE A 322 6.21 14.94 -24.92
C ILE A 322 5.18 14.46 -25.94
N GLY A 323 5.13 13.17 -26.21
CA GLY A 323 4.15 12.55 -27.10
C GLY A 323 3.36 11.47 -26.35
N LEU A 324 2.06 11.41 -26.63
CA LEU A 324 1.15 10.40 -26.08
C LEU A 324 -0.06 10.20 -26.98
N THR A 325 -0.77 9.07 -26.84
CA THR A 325 -2.09 8.92 -27.45
C THR A 325 -3.20 9.34 -26.48
N ILE A 326 -4.26 9.92 -27.01
CA ILE A 326 -5.45 10.30 -26.23
C ILE A 326 -6.69 9.87 -27.00
N LYS A 327 -7.62 9.21 -26.32
CA LYS A 327 -8.99 8.99 -26.76
C LYS A 327 -9.93 9.82 -25.90
N ALA A 328 -10.68 10.71 -26.52
CA ALA A 328 -11.65 11.56 -25.83
C ALA A 328 -12.84 11.88 -26.73
N ALA A 329 -14.02 12.09 -26.14
CA ALA A 329 -15.23 12.41 -26.87
C ALA A 329 -15.14 13.76 -27.62
N LYS A 330 -16.00 13.96 -28.61
CA LYS A 330 -16.08 15.24 -29.33
C LYS A 330 -16.35 16.41 -28.37
N GLY A 331 -15.57 17.47 -28.54
CA GLY A 331 -15.68 18.70 -27.73
C GLY A 331 -15.11 18.60 -26.33
N THR A 332 -14.35 17.54 -26.00
CA THR A 332 -13.54 17.52 -24.78
C THR A 332 -12.48 18.62 -24.82
N THR A 333 -12.15 19.18 -23.67
CA THR A 333 -11.13 20.20 -23.44
C THR A 333 -10.35 19.82 -22.19
N LEU A 334 -9.06 20.17 -22.15
CA LEU A 334 -8.24 20.05 -20.94
C LEU A 334 -7.13 21.09 -20.93
N GLY A 335 -6.61 21.40 -19.74
CA GLY A 335 -5.36 22.10 -19.51
C GLY A 335 -4.19 21.13 -19.48
N VAL A 336 -3.04 21.59 -19.95
CA VAL A 336 -1.77 20.87 -19.90
C VAL A 336 -0.75 21.81 -19.25
N GLU A 337 -0.31 21.45 -18.05
CA GLU A 337 0.64 22.22 -17.25
C GLU A 337 1.98 21.50 -17.23
N ILE A 338 3.08 22.22 -17.50
CA ILE A 338 4.44 21.72 -17.26
C ILE A 338 5.08 22.53 -16.15
N GLN A 339 5.64 21.83 -15.17
CA GLN A 339 6.32 22.44 -14.04
C GLN A 339 7.85 22.36 -14.21
N THR A 340 8.55 23.43 -13.85
CA THR A 340 10.02 23.50 -13.88
C THR A 340 10.58 24.19 -12.64
N SER A 341 11.78 23.81 -12.20
CA SER A 341 12.41 24.40 -11.01
C SER A 341 13.93 24.41 -11.12
N LYS A 342 14.54 25.60 -11.15
CA LYS A 342 16.00 25.76 -11.26
C LYS A 342 16.80 25.06 -10.15
N THR A 343 16.17 24.83 -9.00
CA THR A 343 16.74 24.19 -7.82
C THR A 343 16.40 22.70 -7.74
N CYS A 344 15.67 22.17 -8.72
CA CYS A 344 15.13 20.82 -8.73
C CYS A 344 14.17 20.50 -7.57
N ASP A 345 13.68 21.51 -6.86
CA ASP A 345 12.67 21.31 -5.82
C ASP A 345 11.25 21.37 -6.40
N SER A 346 10.36 20.54 -5.87
CA SER A 346 8.94 20.50 -6.21
C SER A 346 8.08 21.39 -5.32
N SER A 347 8.67 22.17 -4.41
CA SER A 347 7.95 22.93 -3.39
C SER A 347 7.38 24.23 -3.93
N ASN A 348 8.06 24.86 -4.89
CA ASN A 348 7.60 26.07 -5.54
C ASN A 348 8.08 26.13 -7.00
N PRO A 349 7.66 25.18 -7.84
CA PRO A 349 8.03 25.17 -9.24
C PRO A 349 7.35 26.33 -9.98
N THR A 350 7.95 26.73 -11.10
CA THR A 350 7.27 27.58 -12.08
C THR A 350 6.28 26.72 -12.83
N LEU A 351 5.00 27.11 -12.77
CA LEU A 351 3.88 26.45 -13.45
C LEU A 351 3.62 27.16 -14.78
N ILE A 352 3.51 26.41 -15.87
CA ILE A 352 3.23 26.96 -17.18
C ILE A 352 2.11 26.15 -17.82
N ASP A 353 0.92 26.76 -17.89
CA ASP A 353 -0.28 26.18 -18.45
C ASP A 353 -0.49 26.56 -19.91
N VAL A 354 -0.94 25.60 -20.70
CA VAL A 354 -1.56 25.83 -22.01
C VAL A 354 -2.83 25.00 -22.14
N SER A 355 -3.79 25.44 -22.95
CA SER A 355 -4.97 24.63 -23.21
C SER A 355 -4.73 23.60 -24.32
N SER A 356 -5.53 22.55 -24.36
CA SER A 356 -5.57 21.61 -25.49
C SER A 356 -5.81 22.33 -26.83
N ALA A 357 -6.52 23.47 -26.82
CA ALA A 357 -6.73 24.30 -28.01
C ALA A 357 -5.44 25.04 -28.45
N ASP A 358 -4.63 25.55 -27.52
CA ASP A 358 -3.34 26.20 -27.82
C ASP A 358 -2.32 25.22 -28.43
N LEU A 359 -2.44 23.95 -28.05
CA LEU A 359 -1.70 22.83 -28.64
C LEU A 359 -2.28 22.35 -29.98
N GLY A 360 -3.42 22.89 -30.41
CA GLY A 360 -4.10 22.51 -31.67
C GLY A 360 -4.81 21.16 -31.61
N TRP A 361 -5.10 20.64 -30.42
CA TRP A 361 -5.73 19.34 -30.26
C TRP A 361 -7.23 19.43 -30.54
N THR A 362 -7.76 18.44 -31.26
CA THR A 362 -9.18 18.24 -31.47
C THR A 362 -9.55 16.79 -31.23
N PHE A 363 -10.68 16.56 -30.58
CA PHE A 363 -11.15 15.22 -30.22
C PHE A 363 -12.45 14.90 -30.95
N ASP A 364 -12.62 13.64 -31.35
CA ASP A 364 -13.79 13.15 -32.08
C ASP A 364 -14.32 11.79 -31.58
N GLY A 365 -13.77 11.27 -30.47
CA GLY A 365 -14.09 9.95 -29.92
C GLY A 365 -13.11 8.84 -30.31
N THR A 366 -12.22 9.08 -31.28
CA THR A 366 -11.17 8.13 -31.67
C THR A 366 -9.87 8.40 -30.92
N GLU A 367 -9.06 7.36 -30.75
CA GLU A 367 -7.72 7.49 -30.20
C GLU A 367 -6.79 8.09 -31.26
N LYS A 368 -6.03 9.12 -30.89
CA LYS A 368 -5.07 9.79 -31.77
C LYS A 368 -3.79 10.09 -31.02
N PHE A 369 -2.70 10.20 -31.76
CA PHE A 369 -1.42 10.66 -31.24
C PHE A 369 -1.39 12.19 -31.16
N TYR A 370 -0.97 12.71 -30.01
CA TYR A 370 -0.83 14.12 -29.73
C TYR A 370 0.58 14.44 -29.22
N THR A 371 1.02 15.67 -29.47
CA THR A 371 2.31 16.18 -28.97
C THR A 371 2.10 17.40 -28.09
N ILE A 372 3.01 17.53 -27.12
CA ILE A 372 3.17 18.65 -26.21
C ILE A 372 4.56 19.24 -26.48
N PRO A 373 4.71 20.12 -27.49
CA PRO A 373 6.01 20.68 -27.84
C PRO A 373 6.46 21.69 -26.78
N PHE A 374 7.71 21.60 -26.30
CA PHE A 374 8.23 22.56 -25.31
C PHE A 374 8.25 24.01 -25.83
N SER A 375 8.34 24.20 -27.15
CA SER A 375 8.25 25.51 -27.80
C SER A 375 6.90 26.22 -27.61
N LYS A 376 5.86 25.52 -27.14
CA LYS A 376 4.55 26.10 -26.81
C LYS A 376 4.47 26.66 -25.38
N TYR A 377 5.49 26.43 -24.55
CA TYR A 377 5.53 26.83 -23.14
C TYR A 377 6.56 27.95 -22.93
N PRO A 378 6.18 29.23 -23.07
CA PRO A 378 7.11 30.34 -22.92
C PRO A 378 7.64 30.41 -21.47
N GLY A 379 8.97 30.50 -21.32
CA GLY A 379 9.62 30.55 -20.01
C GLY A 379 9.90 29.18 -19.39
N LEU A 380 9.63 28.09 -20.11
CA LEU A 380 9.96 26.74 -19.65
C LEU A 380 11.49 26.55 -19.60
N ASP A 381 11.99 26.23 -18.41
CA ASP A 381 13.37 25.78 -18.22
C ASP A 381 13.45 24.27 -18.46
N THR A 382 13.91 23.90 -19.66
CA THR A 382 14.05 22.52 -20.10
C THR A 382 15.27 21.81 -19.52
N ASP A 383 16.12 22.48 -18.73
CA ASP A 383 17.18 21.82 -17.98
C ASP A 383 16.67 21.20 -16.67
N HIS A 384 15.49 21.62 -16.18
CA HIS A 384 14.98 21.26 -14.86
C HIS A 384 13.47 20.97 -14.83
N LEU A 385 12.99 20.10 -15.72
CA LEU A 385 11.58 19.72 -15.78
C LEU A 385 11.19 18.90 -14.54
N ILE A 386 10.10 19.27 -13.88
CA ILE A 386 9.63 18.66 -12.63
C ILE A 386 8.48 17.70 -12.88
N SER A 387 7.44 18.13 -13.59
CA SER A 387 6.24 17.33 -13.82
C SER A 387 5.43 17.81 -15.01
N LEU A 388 4.51 16.96 -15.45
CA LEU A 388 3.42 17.25 -16.37
C LEU A 388 2.10 16.96 -15.66
N LEU A 389 1.12 17.82 -15.87
CA LEU A 389 -0.19 17.74 -15.23
C LEU A 389 -1.31 18.04 -16.23
N PHE A 390 -2.35 17.20 -16.21
CA PHE A 390 -3.59 17.38 -16.97
C PHE A 390 -4.69 17.83 -16.02
N SER A 391 -5.26 19.00 -16.24
CA SER A 391 -6.29 19.62 -15.37
C SER A 391 -7.47 20.13 -16.19
N GLY A 392 -8.55 20.56 -15.53
CA GLY A 392 -9.70 21.16 -16.22
C GLY A 392 -10.33 20.24 -17.27
N ILE A 393 -10.23 18.93 -17.05
CA ILE A 393 -10.65 17.90 -18.00
C ILE A 393 -12.18 17.91 -18.03
N SER A 394 -12.79 18.27 -19.16
CA SER A 394 -14.25 18.49 -19.22
C SER A 394 -15.09 17.23 -19.40
N LYS A 395 -14.48 16.11 -19.82
CA LYS A 395 -15.12 14.80 -20.03
C LYS A 395 -14.10 13.69 -19.82
N PRO A 396 -14.52 12.43 -19.58
CA PRO A 396 -13.59 11.32 -19.46
C PRO A 396 -12.62 11.22 -20.66
N ILE A 397 -11.36 10.95 -20.34
CA ILE A 397 -10.29 10.75 -21.31
C ILE A 397 -9.56 9.45 -21.04
N THR A 398 -9.00 8.84 -22.08
CA THR A 398 -8.10 7.71 -21.97
C THR A 398 -6.75 8.12 -22.54
N LEU A 399 -5.70 8.05 -21.73
CA LEU A 399 -4.32 8.34 -22.12
C LEU A 399 -3.61 7.02 -22.42
N GLY A 400 -2.89 6.94 -23.54
CA GLY A 400 -1.95 5.86 -23.81
C GLY A 400 -0.52 6.26 -23.48
N PRO A 401 0.46 5.39 -23.77
CA PRO A 401 1.84 5.55 -23.35
C PRO A 401 2.42 6.91 -23.72
N MET A 402 3.20 7.46 -22.79
CA MET A 402 3.72 8.80 -22.85
C MET A 402 5.25 8.77 -22.80
N SER A 403 5.89 9.49 -23.72
CA SER A 403 7.34 9.57 -23.79
C SER A 403 7.83 10.94 -24.22
N LEU A 404 9.02 11.34 -23.78
CA LEU A 404 9.72 12.45 -24.39
C LEU A 404 10.25 12.01 -25.76
N TYR A 405 9.96 12.79 -26.80
CA TYR A 405 10.41 12.49 -28.16
C TYR A 405 11.65 13.28 -28.55
N CYS A 406 12.51 12.63 -29.34
CA CYS A 406 13.73 13.22 -29.85
C CYS A 406 13.46 14.27 -30.95
N GLY A 407 14.20 15.37 -30.90
CA GLY A 407 14.04 16.45 -31.89
C GLY A 407 12.63 17.06 -31.88
N ASN A 408 12.13 17.49 -33.04
CA ASN A 408 10.89 18.28 -33.13
C ASN A 408 9.66 17.49 -33.59
N THR A 409 9.82 16.20 -33.92
CA THR A 409 8.73 15.36 -34.45
C THR A 409 8.43 14.25 -33.47
N GLY A 410 7.25 14.32 -32.86
CA GLY A 410 6.78 13.26 -31.96
C GLY A 410 6.36 12.00 -32.69
N THR A 411 6.64 10.86 -32.08
CA THR A 411 6.09 9.55 -32.46
C THR A 411 5.45 8.90 -31.24
N ALA A 412 4.41 8.10 -31.46
CA ALA A 412 3.82 7.30 -30.39
C ALA A 412 4.87 6.35 -29.81
N TYR A 413 4.87 6.20 -28.49
CA TYR A 413 5.74 5.21 -27.86
C TYR A 413 5.29 3.80 -28.28
N PRO A 414 6.18 2.99 -28.87
CA PRO A 414 5.82 1.64 -29.26
C PRO A 414 5.69 0.79 -27.98
N VAL A 415 4.45 0.43 -27.61
CA VAL A 415 4.24 -0.58 -26.56
C VAL A 415 4.96 -1.86 -27.01
N PRO A 416 5.90 -2.39 -26.23
CA PRO A 416 6.53 -3.66 -26.54
C PRO A 416 5.44 -4.71 -26.72
N SER A 417 5.40 -5.36 -27.89
CA SER A 417 4.52 -6.50 -28.09
C SER A 417 4.97 -7.59 -27.11
N THR A 418 4.16 -7.89 -26.10
CA THR A 418 4.39 -9.05 -25.25
C THR A 418 4.18 -10.29 -26.10
N VAL A 419 5.21 -11.11 -26.25
CA VAL A 419 5.06 -12.41 -26.91
C VAL A 419 4.12 -13.23 -26.03
N PRO A 420 2.99 -13.73 -26.55
CA PRO A 420 2.09 -14.56 -25.77
C PRO A 420 2.86 -15.76 -25.21
N VAL A 421 2.64 -16.05 -23.94
CA VAL A 421 3.16 -17.25 -23.32
C VAL A 421 2.46 -18.45 -23.96
N ILE A 422 3.24 -19.31 -24.63
CA ILE A 422 2.73 -20.57 -25.17
C ILE A 422 2.93 -21.64 -24.11
N GLU A 423 1.83 -22.13 -23.54
CA GLU A 423 1.88 -23.22 -22.58
C GLU A 423 1.95 -24.60 -23.26
N PRO A 424 2.53 -25.62 -22.59
CA PRO A 424 2.52 -26.98 -23.07
C PRO A 424 1.09 -27.50 -23.34
N SER A 425 0.90 -28.08 -24.53
CA SER A 425 -0.38 -28.65 -24.99
C SER A 425 -0.37 -30.19 -25.01
N SER A 426 0.55 -30.83 -24.28
CA SER A 426 0.61 -32.29 -24.22
C SER A 426 -0.62 -32.86 -23.52
N THR A 427 -1.02 -34.06 -23.92
CA THR A 427 -2.20 -34.75 -23.37
C THR A 427 -1.80 -36.06 -22.71
N ILE A 428 -2.67 -36.57 -21.86
CA ILE A 428 -2.54 -37.87 -21.21
C ILE A 428 -3.72 -38.79 -21.59
N PRO A 429 -3.56 -40.12 -21.52
CA PRO A 429 -4.67 -41.05 -21.74
C PRO A 429 -5.80 -40.83 -20.74
N ALA A 430 -7.05 -40.95 -21.20
CA ALA A 430 -8.20 -40.95 -20.30
C ALA A 430 -8.21 -42.19 -19.39
N THR A 431 -8.67 -42.00 -18.15
CA THR A 431 -8.84 -43.03 -17.14
C THR A 431 -10.32 -43.33 -16.91
N THR A 432 -10.61 -44.34 -16.09
CA THR A 432 -11.98 -44.68 -15.69
C THR A 432 -12.07 -44.84 -14.19
N GLY A 433 -12.85 -43.97 -13.55
CA GLY A 433 -13.15 -43.95 -12.13
C GLY A 433 -14.22 -44.97 -11.72
N PRO A 434 -14.38 -45.23 -10.40
CA PRO A 434 -15.26 -46.29 -9.92
C PRO A 434 -16.73 -45.86 -9.74
N SER A 435 -17.01 -44.59 -9.47
CA SER A 435 -18.35 -44.10 -9.11
C SER A 435 -18.61 -42.67 -9.58
N ALA A 436 -19.81 -42.42 -10.09
CA ALA A 436 -20.28 -41.10 -10.48
C ALA A 436 -21.39 -40.64 -9.53
N TYR A 437 -21.33 -39.38 -9.12
CA TYR A 437 -22.33 -38.78 -8.23
C TYR A 437 -22.31 -37.26 -8.34
N VAL A 438 -23.46 -36.66 -8.09
CA VAL A 438 -23.67 -35.21 -8.18
C VAL A 438 -23.26 -34.54 -6.88
N ILE A 439 -22.42 -33.52 -6.97
CA ILE A 439 -22.03 -32.67 -5.83
C ILE A 439 -23.06 -31.54 -5.71
N ASP A 440 -23.32 -30.82 -6.80
CA ASP A 440 -24.12 -29.60 -6.77
C ASP A 440 -24.93 -29.35 -8.04
N THR A 441 -26.21 -29.01 -7.88
CA THR A 441 -27.13 -28.53 -8.90
C THR A 441 -27.76 -27.19 -8.50
N PHE A 442 -27.27 -26.57 -7.42
CA PHE A 442 -27.69 -25.26 -6.94
C PHE A 442 -29.21 -25.16 -6.72
N GLY A 443 -29.82 -26.26 -6.26
CA GLY A 443 -31.25 -26.35 -5.99
C GLY A 443 -31.65 -25.81 -4.61
N ASN A 444 -30.70 -25.70 -3.69
CA ASN A 444 -30.88 -25.08 -2.38
C ASN A 444 -29.93 -23.87 -2.25
N ALA A 445 -30.23 -22.97 -1.31
CA ALA A 445 -29.50 -21.72 -1.12
C ALA A 445 -28.09 -21.90 -0.51
N ASP A 446 -28.01 -22.73 0.55
CA ASP A 446 -26.84 -22.81 1.42
C ASP A 446 -26.25 -24.22 1.50
N SER A 447 -26.78 -25.18 0.73
CA SER A 447 -26.31 -26.56 0.72
C SER A 447 -26.38 -27.22 -0.65
N ASN A 448 -25.35 -27.98 -0.98
CA ASN A 448 -25.29 -28.76 -2.21
C ASN A 448 -26.11 -30.07 -2.13
N ASN A 449 -26.08 -30.90 -3.17
CA ASN A 449 -26.86 -32.15 -3.23
C ASN A 449 -26.38 -33.22 -2.26
N LEU A 450 -25.17 -33.09 -1.72
CA LEU A 450 -24.62 -33.95 -0.66
C LEU A 450 -25.05 -33.48 0.74
N GLY A 451 -25.72 -32.33 0.85
CA GLY A 451 -26.15 -31.74 2.12
C GLY A 451 -25.06 -30.94 2.84
N PHE A 452 -23.95 -30.63 2.18
CA PHE A 452 -22.85 -29.85 2.73
C PHE A 452 -22.89 -28.39 2.26
N TYR A 453 -22.19 -27.53 2.97
CA TYR A 453 -22.14 -26.10 2.68
C TYR A 453 -21.64 -25.82 1.26
N HIS A 454 -22.29 -24.86 0.63
CA HIS A 454 -21.78 -24.19 -0.54
C HIS A 454 -22.02 -22.67 -0.44
N GLY A 455 -21.24 -21.84 -1.11
CA GLY A 455 -21.36 -20.39 -0.97
C GLY A 455 -20.09 -19.67 -1.38
N GLY A 456 -20.12 -18.35 -1.45
CA GLY A 456 -18.95 -17.54 -1.81
C GLY A 456 -18.57 -16.55 -0.73
N ASP A 457 -17.37 -15.98 -0.87
CA ASP A 457 -16.83 -15.00 0.10
C ASP A 457 -17.70 -13.75 0.17
N GLU A 458 -18.24 -13.30 -0.98
CA GLU A 458 -19.02 -12.07 -1.09
C GLU A 458 -20.36 -12.32 -1.78
N THR A 459 -21.47 -12.13 -1.07
CA THR A 459 -22.83 -12.43 -1.54
C THR A 459 -23.29 -11.59 -2.73
N THR A 460 -22.59 -10.49 -3.02
CA THR A 460 -22.89 -9.62 -4.18
C THR A 460 -22.26 -10.11 -5.48
N THR A 461 -21.34 -11.08 -5.40
CA THR A 461 -20.55 -11.57 -6.55
C THR A 461 -21.08 -12.87 -7.14
N TYR A 462 -22.13 -13.44 -6.56
CA TYR A 462 -22.80 -14.60 -7.12
C TYR A 462 -24.31 -14.55 -6.88
N LYS A 463 -25.04 -15.30 -7.70
CA LYS A 463 -26.49 -15.46 -7.57
C LYS A 463 -26.88 -16.89 -7.94
N GLN A 464 -27.73 -17.48 -7.11
CA GLN A 464 -28.39 -18.74 -7.43
C GLN A 464 -29.82 -18.48 -7.92
N SER A 465 -30.19 -19.08 -9.05
CA SER A 465 -31.54 -18.96 -9.59
C SER A 465 -31.82 -20.07 -10.61
N GLY A 466 -32.95 -20.76 -10.46
CA GLY A 466 -33.38 -21.78 -11.42
C GLY A 466 -32.40 -22.94 -11.56
N ASN A 467 -31.90 -23.46 -10.43
CA ASN A 467 -30.91 -24.55 -10.36
C ASN A 467 -29.61 -24.24 -11.11
N LYS A 468 -29.17 -22.98 -11.02
CA LYS A 468 -27.92 -22.48 -11.59
C LYS A 468 -27.27 -21.50 -10.64
N LEU A 469 -25.96 -21.49 -10.66
CA LEU A 469 -25.10 -20.50 -10.01
C LEU A 469 -24.50 -19.59 -11.08
N THR A 470 -24.72 -18.29 -10.98
CA THR A 470 -24.02 -17.27 -11.76
C THR A 470 -22.97 -16.62 -10.87
N ILE A 471 -21.70 -16.66 -11.26
CA ILE A 471 -20.59 -15.97 -10.58
C ILE A 471 -20.09 -14.84 -11.48
N ASN A 472 -19.87 -13.68 -10.88
CA ASN A 472 -19.16 -12.55 -11.47
C ASN A 472 -18.47 -11.75 -10.35
N THR A 473 -17.16 -11.95 -10.22
CA THR A 473 -16.32 -11.24 -9.23
C THR A 473 -15.90 -9.85 -9.68
N LYS A 474 -16.37 -9.40 -10.85
CA LYS A 474 -15.96 -8.13 -11.49
C LYS A 474 -14.46 -8.02 -11.71
N GLY A 475 -13.80 -9.15 -11.94
CA GLY A 475 -12.35 -9.23 -12.13
C GLY A 475 -11.54 -9.21 -10.83
N ASN A 476 -12.18 -9.24 -9.66
CA ASN A 476 -11.48 -9.46 -8.40
C ASN A 476 -11.09 -10.94 -8.29
N SER A 477 -9.80 -11.23 -8.42
CA SER A 477 -9.24 -12.58 -8.38
C SER A 477 -9.13 -13.17 -6.97
N ASP A 478 -9.29 -12.36 -5.93
CA ASP A 478 -9.22 -12.81 -4.53
C ASP A 478 -10.45 -13.63 -4.12
N LEU A 479 -11.61 -13.29 -4.70
CA LEU A 479 -12.89 -13.88 -4.34
C LEU A 479 -13.05 -15.31 -4.88
N ALA A 480 -13.71 -16.14 -4.07
CA ALA A 480 -13.98 -17.53 -4.36
C ALA A 480 -15.44 -17.92 -4.07
N TRP A 481 -15.81 -19.06 -4.65
CA TRP A 481 -17.03 -19.79 -4.36
C TRP A 481 -16.69 -21.25 -4.09
N TYR A 482 -17.29 -21.84 -3.05
CA TYR A 482 -16.94 -23.14 -2.51
C TYR A 482 -18.13 -24.10 -2.57
N THR A 483 -17.85 -25.38 -2.78
CA THR A 483 -18.80 -26.48 -2.55
C THR A 483 -18.09 -27.59 -1.78
N GLN A 484 -18.55 -27.87 -0.56
CA GLN A 484 -17.93 -28.86 0.32
C GLN A 484 -18.41 -30.27 -0.02
N ILE A 485 -17.54 -31.26 0.18
CA ILE A 485 -17.91 -32.68 0.07
C ILE A 485 -17.96 -33.35 1.45
N SER A 486 -17.54 -32.65 2.50
CA SER A 486 -17.69 -33.05 3.90
C SER A 486 -17.50 -31.85 4.84
N ASN A 487 -17.93 -31.99 6.10
CA ASN A 487 -17.67 -31.01 7.17
C ASN A 487 -16.30 -31.22 7.87
N GLY A 488 -15.42 -32.06 7.32
CA GLY A 488 -14.15 -32.46 7.93
C GLY A 488 -13.18 -33.02 6.90
N CYS A 489 -12.44 -34.06 7.25
CA CYS A 489 -11.64 -34.80 6.29
C CYS A 489 -12.48 -35.84 5.56
N PHE A 490 -12.32 -35.91 4.24
CA PHE A 490 -12.90 -36.94 3.40
C PHE A 490 -11.82 -37.62 2.57
N ASP A 491 -11.83 -38.96 2.55
CA ASP A 491 -10.94 -39.72 1.67
C ASP A 491 -11.46 -39.73 0.23
N PHE A 492 -10.90 -38.83 -0.57
CA PHE A 492 -11.25 -38.67 -1.97
C PHE A 492 -10.41 -39.54 -2.92
N THR A 493 -9.42 -40.29 -2.40
CA THR A 493 -8.53 -41.15 -3.21
C THR A 493 -9.24 -42.26 -3.99
N PRO A 494 -10.41 -42.81 -3.59
CA PRO A 494 -11.14 -43.74 -4.43
C PRO A 494 -11.51 -43.15 -5.81
N ASN A 495 -11.60 -41.83 -5.93
CA ASN A 495 -11.96 -41.14 -7.17
C ASN A 495 -10.74 -40.77 -8.05
N ASP A 496 -9.51 -41.22 -7.73
CA ASP A 496 -8.28 -40.81 -8.43
C ASP A 496 -8.27 -41.06 -9.94
N LYS A 497 -9.03 -42.05 -10.41
CA LYS A 497 -9.19 -42.36 -11.84
C LYS A 497 -10.41 -41.69 -12.49
N GLY A 498 -11.22 -41.00 -11.69
CA GLY A 498 -12.37 -40.23 -12.15
C GLY A 498 -12.02 -38.77 -12.39
N TYR A 499 -13.06 -37.98 -12.63
CA TYR A 499 -12.96 -36.58 -13.02
C TYR A 499 -13.95 -35.74 -12.23
N ILE A 500 -13.56 -34.53 -11.85
CA ILE A 500 -14.54 -33.49 -11.52
C ILE A 500 -15.05 -32.94 -12.85
N HIS A 501 -16.37 -32.95 -13.00
CA HIS A 501 -17.08 -32.42 -14.14
C HIS A 501 -17.88 -31.18 -13.74
N ILE A 502 -17.74 -30.12 -14.52
CA ILE A 502 -18.49 -28.87 -14.32
C ILE A 502 -19.19 -28.51 -15.64
N ALA A 503 -20.53 -28.53 -15.60
CA ALA A 503 -21.35 -28.10 -16.73
C ALA A 503 -21.67 -26.61 -16.59
N PHE A 504 -21.23 -25.81 -17.56
CA PHE A 504 -21.25 -24.36 -17.46
C PHE A 504 -21.57 -23.68 -18.81
N THR A 505 -21.80 -22.38 -18.76
CA THR A 505 -21.84 -21.47 -19.92
C THR A 505 -21.18 -20.15 -19.54
N GLY A 506 -20.77 -19.35 -20.53
CA GLY A 506 -20.09 -18.08 -20.29
C GLY A 506 -18.58 -18.26 -20.16
N SER A 507 -17.98 -17.59 -19.17
CA SER A 507 -16.54 -17.57 -18.99
C SER A 507 -15.98 -18.85 -18.36
N ASN A 508 -14.85 -19.33 -18.88
CA ASN A 508 -14.00 -20.36 -18.26
C ASN A 508 -12.69 -19.77 -17.69
N ALA A 509 -12.66 -18.46 -17.48
CA ALA A 509 -11.52 -17.71 -16.98
C ALA A 509 -11.45 -17.72 -15.45
N PHE A 510 -11.22 -18.91 -14.88
CA PHE A 510 -11.10 -19.11 -13.44
C PHE A 510 -10.23 -20.31 -13.10
N THR A 511 -9.87 -20.41 -11.83
CA THR A 511 -9.15 -21.52 -11.21
C THR A 511 -10.12 -22.47 -10.52
N ILE A 512 -9.88 -23.77 -10.68
CA ILE A 512 -10.54 -24.84 -9.90
C ILE A 512 -9.52 -25.38 -8.91
N SER A 513 -9.87 -25.41 -7.63
CA SER A 513 -9.00 -25.90 -6.56
C SER A 513 -9.67 -27.03 -5.78
N LEU A 514 -8.90 -28.05 -5.40
CA LEU A 514 -9.31 -29.04 -4.40
C LEU A 514 -8.61 -28.75 -3.08
N GLN A 515 -9.39 -28.52 -2.03
CA GLN A 515 -8.87 -28.10 -0.73
C GLN A 515 -8.52 -29.28 0.18
N GLN A 516 -7.40 -29.15 0.89
CA GLN A 516 -6.95 -30.07 1.91
C GLN A 516 -7.23 -29.51 3.30
N HIS A 517 -7.77 -30.35 4.17
CA HIS A 517 -7.93 -30.08 5.59
C HIS A 517 -6.57 -30.18 6.30
N ASN A 518 -6.42 -29.52 7.46
CA ASN A 518 -5.32 -29.82 8.36
C ASN A 518 -5.34 -31.29 8.84
N PRO A 519 -4.18 -31.86 9.21
CA PRO A 519 -4.07 -33.27 9.62
C PRO A 519 -4.93 -33.70 10.81
N THR A 520 -5.49 -32.74 11.56
CA THR A 520 -6.37 -33.01 12.71
C THR A 520 -7.86 -33.00 12.36
N CYS A 521 -8.22 -32.67 11.12
CA CYS A 521 -9.61 -32.58 10.66
C CYS A 521 -10.47 -31.62 11.50
N ASN A 522 -9.84 -30.59 12.11
CA ASN A 522 -10.50 -29.61 12.98
C ASN A 522 -10.43 -28.21 12.37
N PRO A 523 -11.54 -27.60 11.93
CA PRO A 523 -11.53 -26.30 11.26
C PRO A 523 -11.15 -25.13 12.19
N ASN A 524 -11.06 -25.36 13.50
CA ASN A 524 -10.64 -24.35 14.48
C ASN A 524 -9.12 -24.29 14.68
N ILE A 525 -8.35 -25.09 13.92
CA ILE A 525 -6.89 -25.15 13.99
C ILE A 525 -6.32 -24.61 12.68
N ASN A 526 -5.38 -23.67 12.80
CA ASN A 526 -4.69 -23.06 11.67
C ASN A 526 -3.49 -23.93 11.23
N PRO A 527 -3.20 -23.96 9.92
CA PRO A 527 -4.01 -23.39 8.85
C PRO A 527 -5.23 -24.25 8.51
N PHE A 528 -6.38 -23.61 8.26
CA PHE A 528 -7.57 -24.23 7.67
C PHE A 528 -8.16 -23.33 6.58
N PRO A 529 -8.28 -23.82 5.33
CA PRO A 529 -7.69 -25.05 4.80
C PRO A 529 -6.16 -25.10 4.97
N PHE A 530 -5.57 -26.30 5.00
CA PHE A 530 -4.13 -26.47 5.23
C PHE A 530 -3.30 -26.11 4.01
N THR A 531 -3.80 -26.49 2.83
CA THR A 531 -3.28 -26.13 1.52
C THR A 531 -4.33 -26.50 0.46
N TRP A 532 -4.07 -26.15 -0.78
CA TRP A 532 -4.81 -26.66 -1.93
C TRP A 532 -3.94 -26.64 -3.17
N ASP A 533 -4.36 -27.43 -4.15
CA ASP A 533 -3.78 -27.41 -5.48
C ASP A 533 -4.85 -27.09 -6.51
N SER A 534 -4.40 -26.55 -7.64
CA SER A 534 -5.21 -25.73 -8.52
C SER A 534 -4.92 -26.01 -9.98
N VAL A 535 -5.96 -25.92 -10.81
CA VAL A 535 -5.86 -25.96 -12.26
C VAL A 535 -6.62 -24.81 -12.90
N GLU A 536 -6.15 -24.34 -14.05
CA GLU A 536 -6.87 -23.32 -14.82
C GLU A 536 -8.01 -23.99 -15.62
N ALA A 537 -9.25 -23.56 -15.38
CA ALA A 537 -10.44 -24.16 -15.99
C ALA A 537 -10.37 -24.16 -17.52
N SER A 538 -9.85 -23.07 -18.12
CA SER A 538 -9.74 -22.92 -19.57
C SER A 538 -9.03 -24.10 -20.26
N ARG A 539 -8.03 -24.72 -19.61
CA ARG A 539 -7.27 -25.86 -20.13
C ARG A 539 -8.09 -27.15 -20.17
N TYR A 540 -9.09 -27.28 -19.30
CA TYR A 540 -9.92 -28.48 -19.16
C TYR A 540 -11.30 -28.32 -19.80
N SER A 541 -11.54 -27.22 -20.51
CA SER A 541 -12.80 -26.90 -21.18
C SER A 541 -12.86 -27.59 -22.53
N ASN A 542 -14.02 -28.15 -22.86
CA ASN A 542 -14.26 -28.56 -24.25
C ASN A 542 -14.32 -27.33 -25.18
N SER A 543 -14.18 -27.55 -26.49
CA SER A 543 -14.19 -26.48 -27.50
C SER A 543 -15.50 -25.70 -27.56
N ALA A 544 -16.61 -26.32 -27.15
CA ALA A 544 -17.92 -25.67 -27.08
C ALA A 544 -18.10 -24.76 -25.85
N LYS A 545 -17.18 -24.82 -24.87
CA LYS A 545 -17.27 -24.13 -23.58
C LYS A 545 -18.56 -24.42 -22.81
N THR A 546 -18.94 -25.70 -22.80
CA THR A 546 -20.11 -26.20 -22.08
C THR A 546 -19.76 -27.12 -20.92
N ASP A 547 -18.60 -27.78 -21.01
CA ASP A 547 -18.21 -28.83 -20.07
C ASP A 547 -16.71 -28.74 -19.77
N LEU A 548 -16.36 -28.93 -18.49
CA LEU A 548 -15.00 -29.01 -17.98
C LEU A 548 -14.76 -30.39 -17.37
N TYR A 549 -13.65 -31.05 -17.69
CA TYR A 549 -13.29 -32.34 -17.10
C TYR A 549 -11.88 -32.31 -16.54
N VAL A 550 -11.73 -32.25 -15.21
CA VAL A 550 -10.41 -32.27 -14.56
C VAL A 550 -10.19 -33.63 -13.90
N PRO A 551 -9.12 -34.37 -14.24
CA PRO A 551 -8.73 -35.56 -13.50
C PRO A 551 -8.52 -35.25 -12.01
N ILE A 552 -9.09 -36.07 -11.13
CA ILE A 552 -8.90 -35.88 -9.68
C ILE A 552 -7.42 -36.02 -9.28
N SER A 553 -6.68 -36.88 -9.99
CA SER A 553 -5.24 -37.05 -9.81
C SER A 553 -4.40 -35.81 -10.11
N HIS A 554 -4.94 -34.78 -10.76
CA HIS A 554 -4.22 -33.54 -11.01
C HIS A 554 -4.11 -32.64 -9.77
N PHE A 555 -4.88 -32.89 -8.72
CA PHE A 555 -4.75 -32.13 -7.48
C PHE A 555 -3.74 -32.82 -6.55
N GLU A 556 -2.52 -32.26 -6.48
CA GLU A 556 -1.39 -32.76 -5.71
C GLU A 556 -1.47 -32.30 -4.24
N ILE A 557 -2.52 -32.77 -3.56
CA ILE A 557 -2.71 -32.66 -2.12
C ILE A 557 -2.77 -34.06 -1.50
N ASP A 558 -2.74 -34.15 -0.17
CA ASP A 558 -3.21 -35.36 0.52
C ASP A 558 -4.73 -35.47 0.40
N ARG A 559 -5.18 -36.16 -0.65
CA ARG A 559 -6.61 -36.35 -0.95
C ARG A 559 -7.35 -37.22 0.07
N LYS A 560 -6.67 -37.78 1.08
CA LYS A 560 -7.34 -38.42 2.23
C LYS A 560 -7.97 -37.41 3.19
N LEU A 561 -7.52 -36.16 3.08
CA LEU A 561 -7.92 -35.04 3.93
C LEU A 561 -8.70 -34.01 3.13
N SER A 562 -9.42 -34.39 2.07
CA SER A 562 -10.13 -33.42 1.22
C SER A 562 -11.31 -32.78 1.93
N VAL A 563 -11.55 -31.49 1.66
CA VAL A 563 -12.67 -30.71 2.20
C VAL A 563 -13.76 -30.50 1.15
N GLY A 564 -13.37 -30.02 -0.03
CA GLY A 564 -14.27 -29.52 -1.05
C GLY A 564 -13.54 -28.85 -2.19
N PHE A 565 -14.31 -28.40 -3.17
CA PHE A 565 -13.81 -27.66 -4.32
C PHE A 565 -14.05 -26.17 -4.14
N ALA A 566 -13.11 -25.37 -4.64
CA ALA A 566 -13.25 -23.92 -4.76
C ALA A 566 -13.13 -23.52 -6.23
N LEU A 567 -14.00 -22.62 -6.66
CA LEU A 567 -13.92 -21.90 -7.92
C LEU A 567 -13.47 -20.48 -7.57
N LYS A 568 -12.28 -20.09 -8.00
CA LYS A 568 -11.63 -18.85 -7.55
C LYS A 568 -10.67 -18.30 -8.59
N GLY A 569 -9.93 -17.23 -8.28
CA GLY A 569 -8.96 -16.67 -9.22
C GLY A 569 -9.62 -16.23 -10.54
N PHE A 570 -10.81 -15.64 -10.45
CA PHE A 570 -11.54 -15.14 -11.61
C PHE A 570 -10.81 -13.91 -12.16
N TYR A 571 -10.47 -13.93 -13.44
CA TYR A 571 -9.61 -12.91 -14.04
C TYR A 571 -10.25 -12.19 -15.24
N THR A 572 -11.56 -12.34 -15.40
CA THR A 572 -12.37 -11.52 -16.30
C THR A 572 -13.62 -11.04 -15.57
N SER A 573 -14.29 -10.04 -16.15
CA SER A 573 -15.57 -9.52 -15.63
C SER A 573 -16.79 -10.18 -16.28
N ASP A 574 -16.57 -11.24 -17.05
CA ASP A 574 -17.62 -12.00 -17.73
C ASP A 574 -18.31 -12.97 -16.77
N ASP A 575 -19.61 -13.17 -16.93
CA ASP A 575 -20.34 -14.13 -16.11
C ASP A 575 -19.90 -15.58 -16.39
N THR A 576 -19.72 -16.35 -15.33
CA THR A 576 -19.65 -17.82 -15.37
C THR A 576 -20.95 -18.37 -14.81
N VAL A 577 -21.71 -19.10 -15.62
CA VAL A 577 -22.98 -19.71 -15.20
C VAL A 577 -22.82 -21.22 -15.13
N ILE A 578 -22.91 -21.78 -13.92
CA ILE A 578 -22.72 -23.19 -13.64
C ILE A 578 -24.08 -23.82 -13.36
N SER A 579 -24.31 -24.97 -13.99
CA SER A 579 -25.56 -25.72 -13.86
C SER A 579 -25.39 -27.01 -13.07
N LYS A 580 -24.17 -27.56 -13.02
CA LYS A 580 -23.88 -28.80 -12.31
C LYS A 580 -22.40 -28.95 -12.00
N ILE A 581 -22.10 -29.46 -10.81
CA ILE A 581 -20.78 -29.95 -10.40
C ILE A 581 -20.96 -31.41 -9.96
N GLU A 582 -20.18 -32.33 -10.51
CA GLU A 582 -20.32 -33.77 -10.22
C GLU A 582 -18.99 -34.51 -10.40
N VAL A 583 -18.86 -35.67 -9.77
CA VAL A 583 -17.79 -36.63 -10.10
C VAL A 583 -18.31 -37.55 -11.20
N VAL A 584 -17.52 -37.74 -12.25
CA VAL A 584 -17.81 -38.68 -13.34
C VAL A 584 -16.71 -39.73 -13.49
N ASN A 585 -17.11 -40.91 -13.98
CA ASN A 585 -16.18 -42.03 -14.17
C ASN A 585 -15.27 -41.83 -15.38
N SER A 586 -15.73 -41.17 -16.43
CA SER A 586 -15.02 -41.05 -17.69
C SER A 586 -15.35 -39.74 -18.38
N VAL A 587 -14.51 -39.35 -19.33
CA VAL A 587 -14.74 -38.21 -20.23
C VAL A 587 -15.33 -38.69 -21.56
N PRO A 588 -15.95 -37.78 -22.36
CA PRO A 588 -16.32 -38.07 -23.74
C PRO A 588 -15.13 -38.60 -24.56
N SER A 589 -15.36 -39.49 -25.52
CA SER A 589 -14.30 -40.17 -26.28
C SER A 589 -13.44 -39.23 -27.13
N ASP A 590 -13.99 -38.07 -27.49
CA ASP A 590 -13.34 -36.99 -28.25
C ASP A 590 -12.69 -35.93 -27.36
N PHE A 591 -12.85 -36.01 -26.04
CA PHE A 591 -12.21 -35.10 -25.11
C PHE A 591 -10.75 -35.50 -24.86
N LEU A 592 -9.83 -34.58 -25.15
CA LEU A 592 -8.41 -34.75 -24.89
C LEU A 592 -8.05 -34.21 -23.51
N VAL A 593 -7.62 -35.09 -22.61
CA VAL A 593 -7.22 -34.70 -21.26
C VAL A 593 -5.83 -34.04 -21.31
N PRO A 594 -5.69 -32.76 -20.98
CA PRO A 594 -4.38 -32.10 -20.99
C PRO A 594 -3.51 -32.64 -19.85
N SER A 595 -2.20 -32.64 -20.04
CA SER A 595 -1.26 -32.85 -18.94
C SER A 595 -1.39 -31.72 -17.92
N LYS A 596 -1.21 -32.05 -16.63
CA LYS A 596 -1.15 -31.05 -15.58
C LYS A 596 0.15 -30.24 -15.72
N LEU A 597 0.05 -28.92 -15.72
CA LEU A 597 1.22 -28.06 -15.60
C LEU A 597 1.72 -28.05 -14.15
N PRO A 598 3.04 -28.05 -13.92
CA PRO A 598 3.59 -27.89 -12.57
C PRO A 598 3.09 -26.60 -11.92
N THR A 599 2.68 -26.67 -10.67
CA THR A 599 2.30 -25.53 -9.83
C THR A 599 3.31 -25.39 -8.70
N ALA A 600 3.67 -24.15 -8.34
CA ALA A 600 4.42 -23.92 -7.11
C ALA A 600 3.56 -24.38 -5.90
N PRO A 601 4.10 -25.16 -4.94
CA PRO A 601 3.37 -25.56 -3.75
C PRO A 601 2.93 -24.36 -2.93
N LEU A 602 1.69 -24.39 -2.45
CA LEU A 602 1.06 -23.34 -1.64
C LEU A 602 1.28 -23.62 -0.15
N ILE A 603 1.95 -22.69 0.54
CA ILE A 603 2.50 -22.89 1.89
C ILE A 603 1.86 -21.93 2.89
N PHE A 604 1.15 -22.46 3.88
CA PHE A 604 0.57 -21.67 4.97
C PHE A 604 1.26 -21.87 6.33
N SER A 605 2.16 -22.86 6.46
CA SER A 605 2.78 -23.21 7.74
C SER A 605 4.18 -23.79 7.58
N CYS A 606 4.96 -23.71 8.66
CA CYS A 606 6.27 -24.34 8.73
C CYS A 606 6.17 -25.87 8.76
N THR A 607 7.06 -26.56 8.05
CA THR A 607 7.18 -28.02 8.10
C THR A 607 8.07 -28.51 9.22
N ARG A 608 9.10 -27.71 9.59
CA ARG A 608 10.00 -28.02 10.69
C ARG A 608 9.23 -28.04 12.02
N PRO A 609 9.30 -29.13 12.81
CA PRO A 609 8.71 -29.15 14.14
C PRO A 609 9.24 -28.04 15.05
N ASN A 610 8.40 -27.53 15.96
CA ASN A 610 8.75 -26.47 16.91
C ASN A 610 9.31 -25.19 16.30
N SER A 611 8.90 -24.83 15.08
CA SER A 611 9.36 -23.61 14.39
C SER A 611 8.26 -22.56 14.27
N PHE A 612 8.67 -21.30 14.16
CA PHE A 612 7.84 -20.13 13.95
C PHE A 612 8.59 -19.14 13.06
N ALA A 613 7.95 -18.61 12.03
CA ALA A 613 8.61 -17.70 11.08
C ALA A 613 7.88 -16.36 10.96
N PHE A 614 8.64 -15.28 11.09
CA PHE A 614 8.19 -13.95 10.72
C PHE A 614 8.54 -13.71 9.26
N ALA A 615 7.52 -13.55 8.43
CA ALA A 615 7.65 -13.10 7.06
C ALA A 615 7.02 -11.72 6.95
N ILE A 616 7.83 -10.76 6.52
CA ILE A 616 7.54 -9.34 6.55
C ILE A 616 7.50 -8.84 5.11
N ASP A 617 6.41 -8.20 4.74
CA ASP A 617 6.13 -7.76 3.38
C ASP A 617 6.22 -6.24 3.28
N ASP A 618 6.42 -5.75 2.05
CA ASP A 618 6.51 -4.33 1.72
C ASP A 618 7.50 -3.56 2.60
N GLY A 619 7.30 -2.25 2.75
CA GLY A 619 8.07 -1.47 3.70
C GLY A 619 8.13 0.01 3.49
N ASP A 620 7.92 0.78 4.56
CA ASP A 620 8.33 2.19 4.61
C ASP A 620 9.82 2.28 5.01
N PRO A 621 10.69 2.83 4.14
CA PRO A 621 12.08 3.15 4.45
C PRO A 621 12.33 3.79 5.82
N GLN A 622 11.43 4.68 6.24
CA GLN A 622 11.57 5.44 7.49
C GLN A 622 11.43 4.53 8.72
N LEU A 623 10.72 3.41 8.58
CA LEU A 623 10.47 2.45 9.64
C LEU A 623 11.44 1.27 9.64
N ALA A 624 12.15 1.04 8.53
CA ALA A 624 13.07 -0.09 8.36
C ALA A 624 14.08 -0.23 9.51
N GLN A 625 14.71 0.88 9.95
CA GLN A 625 15.71 0.82 11.03
C GLN A 625 15.11 0.38 12.37
N LYS A 626 13.82 0.67 12.62
CA LYS A 626 13.13 0.24 13.83
C LYS A 626 12.82 -1.26 13.77
N VAL A 627 12.43 -1.78 12.61
CA VAL A 627 12.30 -3.23 12.37
C VAL A 627 13.64 -3.93 12.60
N VAL A 628 14.72 -3.43 11.99
CA VAL A 628 16.10 -3.95 12.16
C VAL A 628 16.47 -4.02 13.64
N SER A 629 16.23 -2.93 14.37
CA SER A 629 16.56 -2.85 15.79
C SER A 629 15.71 -3.82 16.63
N ALA A 630 14.44 -3.99 16.31
CA ALA A 630 13.53 -4.89 17.03
C ALA A 630 13.92 -6.36 16.83
N VAL A 631 14.18 -6.80 15.58
CA VAL A 631 14.57 -8.19 15.31
C VAL A 631 15.96 -8.51 15.86
N ALA A 632 16.89 -7.56 15.82
CA ALA A 632 18.22 -7.71 16.41
C ALA A 632 18.15 -7.80 17.94
N ALA A 633 17.37 -6.92 18.60
CA ALA A 633 17.17 -6.97 20.05
C ALA A 633 16.49 -8.26 20.50
N ALA A 634 15.61 -8.81 19.65
CA ALA A 634 14.97 -10.09 19.90
C ALA A 634 15.89 -11.30 19.67
N GLY A 635 17.00 -11.14 18.94
CA GLY A 635 17.92 -12.21 18.57
C GLY A 635 17.31 -13.20 17.57
N ILE A 636 16.50 -12.73 16.61
CA ILE A 636 15.80 -13.59 15.65
C ILE A 636 16.18 -13.25 14.20
N HIS A 637 16.09 -14.24 13.33
CA HIS A 637 16.15 -14.03 11.88
C HIS A 637 14.75 -14.13 11.27
N VAL A 638 14.40 -13.18 10.41
CA VAL A 638 13.12 -13.09 9.70
C VAL A 638 13.34 -13.17 8.18
N THR A 639 12.24 -13.28 7.43
CA THR A 639 12.22 -13.22 5.96
C THR A 639 11.54 -11.94 5.51
N PHE A 640 12.12 -11.24 4.54
CA PHE A 640 11.53 -10.07 3.88
C PHE A 640 11.09 -10.41 2.46
N PHE A 641 9.84 -10.11 2.10
CA PHE A 641 9.35 -10.20 0.72
C PHE A 641 9.31 -8.79 0.14
N THR A 642 10.11 -8.53 -0.89
CA THR A 642 10.41 -7.16 -1.33
C THR A 642 9.79 -6.86 -2.69
N VAL A 643 9.21 -5.68 -2.84
CA VAL A 643 8.69 -5.18 -4.12
C VAL A 643 9.83 -4.61 -4.96
N GLY A 644 10.04 -5.17 -6.16
CA GLY A 644 11.18 -4.84 -7.00
C GLY A 644 11.27 -3.36 -7.44
N ALA A 645 10.15 -2.70 -7.75
CA ALA A 645 10.17 -1.29 -8.14
C ALA A 645 10.61 -0.37 -6.99
N ALA A 646 10.15 -0.63 -5.76
CA ALA A 646 10.56 0.11 -4.58
C ALA A 646 12.05 -0.11 -4.25
N LEU A 647 12.57 -1.31 -4.55
CA LEU A 647 13.97 -1.67 -4.36
C LEU A 647 14.92 -0.93 -5.32
N LEU A 648 14.46 -0.65 -6.55
CA LEU A 648 15.22 0.10 -7.56
C LEU A 648 15.21 1.62 -7.33
N ASP A 649 14.22 2.15 -6.63
CA ASP A 649 14.13 3.58 -6.34
C ASP A 649 15.18 3.98 -5.28
N PRO A 650 16.21 4.78 -5.66
CA PRO A 650 17.27 5.16 -4.73
C PRO A 650 16.77 6.07 -3.60
N SER A 651 15.62 6.73 -3.75
CA SER A 651 15.04 7.58 -2.71
C SER A 651 14.51 6.78 -1.52
N THR A 652 14.19 5.50 -1.72
CA THR A 652 13.69 4.61 -0.67
C THR A 652 14.82 4.05 0.20
N ASN A 653 16.08 4.04 -0.28
CA ASN A 653 17.20 3.40 0.42
C ASN A 653 16.97 1.90 0.80
N LEU A 654 15.92 1.25 0.25
CA LEU A 654 15.57 -0.12 0.61
C LEU A 654 16.64 -1.12 0.16
N SER A 655 17.30 -0.87 -0.97
CA SER A 655 18.41 -1.71 -1.44
C SER A 655 19.55 -1.81 -0.42
N THR A 656 19.94 -0.69 0.19
CA THR A 656 20.93 -0.66 1.28
C THR A 656 20.42 -1.40 2.51
N VAL A 657 19.17 -1.16 2.92
CA VAL A 657 18.54 -1.82 4.07
C VAL A 657 18.57 -3.33 3.89
N TYR A 658 18.06 -3.84 2.78
CA TYR A 658 17.94 -5.28 2.54
C TYR A 658 19.29 -5.95 2.28
N SER A 659 20.25 -5.26 1.66
CA SER A 659 21.64 -5.74 1.57
C SER A 659 22.24 -5.93 2.97
N ASN A 660 22.01 -4.99 3.90
CA ASN A 660 22.45 -5.14 5.29
C ASN A 660 21.71 -6.27 6.00
N MET A 661 20.40 -6.43 5.78
CA MET A 661 19.62 -7.51 6.40
C MET A 661 20.11 -8.89 5.94
N LEU A 662 20.44 -9.05 4.66
CA LEU A 662 21.09 -10.26 4.14
C LEU A 662 22.42 -10.54 4.85
N ASN A 663 23.27 -9.51 5.00
CA ASN A 663 24.55 -9.64 5.72
C ASN A 663 24.39 -10.00 7.20
N LEU A 664 23.25 -9.63 7.81
CA LEU A 664 22.87 -9.99 9.18
C LEU A 664 22.20 -11.37 9.28
N GLY A 665 22.08 -12.12 8.17
CA GLY A 665 21.57 -13.49 8.15
C GLY A 665 20.06 -13.63 7.94
N HIS A 666 19.35 -12.52 7.73
CA HIS A 666 17.95 -12.55 7.32
C HIS A 666 17.79 -13.10 5.89
N GLN A 667 16.58 -13.51 5.54
CA GLN A 667 16.23 -13.95 4.19
C GLN A 667 15.56 -12.80 3.43
N VAL A 668 15.84 -12.66 2.13
CA VAL A 668 15.10 -11.78 1.21
C VAL A 668 14.50 -12.63 0.08
N ALA A 669 13.25 -12.37 -0.26
CA ALA A 669 12.42 -13.12 -1.20
C ALA A 669 11.56 -12.19 -2.07
N TYR A 670 10.89 -12.75 -3.08
CA TYR A 670 10.21 -12.02 -4.15
C TYR A 670 8.77 -11.63 -3.78
N HIS A 671 8.35 -10.41 -4.13
CA HIS A 671 6.99 -9.90 -3.90
C HIS A 671 6.39 -9.16 -5.10
N SER A 672 6.77 -9.58 -6.31
CA SER A 672 6.42 -8.95 -7.59
C SER A 672 7.08 -7.59 -7.81
N TYR A 673 6.97 -7.06 -9.02
CA TYR A 673 7.67 -5.84 -9.38
C TYR A 673 6.88 -4.59 -8.99
N THR A 674 5.59 -4.53 -9.32
CA THR A 674 4.72 -3.37 -9.08
C THR A 674 3.58 -3.61 -8.09
N HIS A 675 3.60 -4.76 -7.40
CA HIS A 675 2.61 -5.14 -6.40
C HIS A 675 1.14 -5.24 -6.90
N PRO A 676 0.82 -5.86 -8.08
CA PRO A 676 -0.56 -6.09 -8.50
C PRO A 676 -1.16 -7.39 -7.95
N PRO A 677 -2.50 -7.50 -7.86
CA PRO A 677 -3.17 -8.79 -7.65
C PRO A 677 -2.90 -9.69 -8.86
N MET A 678 -1.86 -10.52 -8.76
CA MET A 678 -1.21 -11.11 -9.93
C MET A 678 -2.07 -12.17 -10.64
N GLU A 679 -2.87 -12.93 -9.90
CA GLU A 679 -3.84 -13.85 -10.53
C GLU A 679 -4.96 -13.11 -11.27
N GLY A 680 -5.18 -11.82 -11.03
CA GLY A 680 -6.15 -11.00 -11.77
C GLY A 680 -5.59 -10.37 -13.04
N LEU A 681 -4.29 -10.54 -13.33
CA LEU A 681 -3.67 -9.92 -14.49
C LEU A 681 -4.26 -10.46 -15.80
N PRO A 682 -4.38 -9.61 -16.84
CA PRO A 682 -5.12 -9.92 -18.06
C PRO A 682 -4.44 -11.00 -18.92
N SER A 683 -3.13 -11.23 -18.74
CA SER A 683 -2.38 -12.21 -19.53
C SER A 683 -1.27 -12.87 -18.72
N LEU A 684 -0.90 -14.10 -19.12
CA LEU A 684 0.27 -14.79 -18.58
C LEU A 684 1.58 -14.01 -18.81
N ALA A 685 1.68 -13.26 -19.92
CA ALA A 685 2.84 -12.43 -20.20
C ALA A 685 2.97 -11.26 -19.21
N SER A 686 1.84 -10.73 -18.70
CA SER A 686 1.84 -9.72 -17.63
C SER A 686 2.31 -10.31 -16.30
N ILE A 687 1.89 -11.54 -15.98
CA ILE A 687 2.39 -12.28 -14.80
C ILE A 687 3.91 -12.51 -14.92
N ASP A 688 4.37 -12.98 -16.09
CA ASP A 688 5.80 -13.18 -16.35
C ASP A 688 6.59 -11.87 -16.27
N TRP A 689 6.02 -10.76 -16.73
CA TRP A 689 6.67 -9.45 -16.64
C TRP A 689 6.88 -9.04 -15.18
N GLU A 690 5.86 -9.17 -14.33
CA GLU A 690 5.97 -8.89 -12.89
C GLU A 690 7.05 -9.77 -12.23
N LEU A 691 7.04 -11.08 -12.48
CA LEU A 691 8.01 -12.01 -11.91
C LEU A 691 9.44 -11.72 -12.40
N ASN A 692 9.65 -11.55 -13.71
CA ASN A 692 10.99 -11.35 -14.28
C ASN A 692 11.60 -10.00 -13.86
N ASN A 693 10.81 -8.93 -13.79
CA ASN A 693 11.34 -7.63 -13.35
C ASN A 693 11.66 -7.63 -11.85
N ASP A 694 10.90 -8.34 -11.02
CA ASP A 694 11.24 -8.50 -9.60
C ASP A 694 12.54 -9.30 -9.42
N ILE A 695 12.68 -10.43 -10.12
CA ILE A 695 13.93 -11.22 -10.13
C ILE A 695 15.12 -10.34 -10.55
N ALA A 696 14.96 -9.54 -11.61
CA ALA A 696 16.02 -8.65 -12.09
C ALA A 696 16.34 -7.52 -11.10
N ALA A 697 15.32 -6.92 -10.48
CA ALA A 697 15.47 -5.86 -9.49
C ALA A 697 16.23 -6.37 -8.25
N VAL A 698 15.80 -7.50 -7.68
CA VAL A 698 16.47 -8.14 -6.54
C VAL A 698 17.91 -8.51 -6.89
N SER A 699 18.14 -9.16 -8.03
CA SER A 699 19.48 -9.57 -8.43
C SER A 699 20.42 -8.38 -8.64
N SER A 700 19.97 -7.33 -9.32
CA SER A 700 20.80 -6.16 -9.64
C SER A 700 21.13 -5.29 -8.43
N THR A 701 20.21 -5.17 -7.47
CA THR A 701 20.37 -4.32 -6.29
C THR A 701 21.02 -5.04 -5.12
N LEU A 702 20.84 -6.36 -5.01
CA LEU A 702 21.32 -7.18 -3.89
C LEU A 702 22.47 -8.12 -4.30
N SER A 703 23.40 -7.63 -5.11
CA SER A 703 24.66 -8.32 -5.45
C SER A 703 24.50 -9.73 -6.02
N GLY A 704 23.52 -9.92 -6.91
CA GLY A 704 23.25 -11.20 -7.56
C GLY A 704 22.41 -12.16 -6.73
N HIS A 705 21.82 -11.71 -5.61
CA HIS A 705 20.93 -12.53 -4.77
C HIS A 705 19.80 -13.15 -5.58
N THR A 706 19.43 -14.38 -5.23
CA THR A 706 18.29 -15.11 -5.79
C THR A 706 17.52 -15.81 -4.69
N SER A 707 16.23 -16.02 -4.92
CA SER A 707 15.34 -16.76 -4.03
C SER A 707 14.53 -17.80 -4.80
N THR A 708 14.03 -18.81 -4.09
CA THR A 708 12.98 -19.72 -4.56
C THR A 708 11.64 -19.44 -3.86
N TYR A 709 11.58 -18.41 -3.02
CA TYR A 709 10.40 -18.06 -2.23
C TYR A 709 9.75 -16.83 -2.84
N PHE A 710 8.44 -16.91 -3.02
CA PHE A 710 7.61 -15.82 -3.52
C PHE A 710 6.34 -15.75 -2.68
N ARG A 711 5.91 -14.54 -2.34
CA ARG A 711 4.60 -14.28 -1.77
C ARG A 711 3.81 -13.40 -2.74
N PRO A 712 2.55 -13.72 -3.07
CA PRO A 712 1.76 -12.85 -3.93
C PRO A 712 1.33 -11.58 -3.20
N PRO A 713 1.34 -10.41 -3.88
CA PRO A 713 0.58 -9.26 -3.41
C PRO A 713 -0.87 -9.63 -3.11
N PHE A 714 -1.41 -9.06 -2.02
CA PHE A 714 -2.79 -9.26 -1.56
C PHE A 714 -3.19 -10.69 -1.18
N GLY A 715 -2.25 -11.66 -1.13
CA GLY A 715 -2.61 -13.09 -0.96
C GLY A 715 -3.31 -13.69 -2.18
N THR A 716 -3.32 -12.97 -3.32
CA THR A 716 -4.06 -13.41 -4.50
C THR A 716 -3.36 -14.59 -5.15
N GLU A 717 -4.06 -15.73 -5.20
CA GLU A 717 -3.52 -16.98 -5.71
C GLU A 717 -4.44 -17.63 -6.73
N GLY A 718 -3.84 -18.43 -7.60
CA GLY A 718 -4.55 -19.28 -8.55
C GLY A 718 -3.60 -20.09 -9.40
N ALA A 719 -4.17 -20.85 -10.33
CA ALA A 719 -3.39 -21.75 -11.16
C ALA A 719 -2.37 -21.02 -12.04
N ARG A 720 -2.75 -19.87 -12.60
CA ARG A 720 -1.92 -19.16 -13.59
C ARG A 720 -0.65 -18.64 -12.96
N ILE A 721 -0.75 -17.86 -11.88
CA ILE A 721 0.43 -17.34 -11.19
C ILE A 721 1.35 -18.45 -10.67
N ARG A 722 0.78 -19.52 -10.08
CA ARG A 722 1.56 -20.64 -9.52
C ARG A 722 2.26 -21.45 -10.61
N GLN A 723 1.66 -21.60 -11.79
CA GLN A 723 2.28 -22.26 -12.95
C GLN A 723 3.39 -21.41 -13.55
N ARG A 724 3.17 -20.10 -13.71
CA ARG A 724 4.20 -19.18 -14.20
C ARG A 724 5.39 -19.13 -13.24
N LEU A 725 5.14 -19.06 -11.94
CA LEU A 725 6.20 -19.09 -10.92
C LEU A 725 7.03 -20.38 -10.99
N ALA A 726 6.39 -21.56 -11.08
CA ALA A 726 7.08 -22.83 -11.21
C ALA A 726 7.88 -22.96 -12.51
N ALA A 727 7.38 -22.38 -13.61
CA ALA A 727 8.05 -22.39 -14.90
C ALA A 727 9.29 -21.47 -14.92
N LEU A 728 9.23 -20.30 -14.28
CA LEU A 728 10.33 -19.34 -14.24
C LEU A 728 11.36 -19.66 -13.15
N ILE A 729 10.91 -20.18 -12.02
CA ILE A 729 11.74 -20.51 -10.86
C ILE A 729 11.47 -21.98 -10.46
N PRO A 730 12.24 -22.94 -11.00
CA PRO A 730 12.12 -24.34 -10.62
C PRO A 730 12.35 -24.54 -9.11
N GLY A 731 11.46 -25.32 -8.47
CA GLY A 731 11.51 -25.56 -7.03
C GLY A 731 10.94 -24.42 -6.17
N SER A 732 10.30 -23.43 -6.79
CA SER A 732 9.69 -22.30 -6.09
C SER A 732 8.64 -22.70 -5.06
N LYS A 733 8.47 -21.86 -4.04
CA LYS A 733 7.49 -21.96 -2.97
C LYS A 733 6.61 -20.72 -2.99
N PHE A 734 5.30 -20.94 -2.98
CA PHE A 734 4.29 -19.89 -2.95
C PHE A 734 3.83 -19.73 -1.49
N VAL A 735 4.31 -18.67 -0.83
CA VAL A 735 4.27 -18.52 0.63
C VAL A 735 3.14 -17.59 1.04
N GLU A 736 2.15 -18.14 1.72
CA GLU A 736 1.05 -17.42 2.36
C GLU A 736 1.34 -17.28 3.87
N TRP A 737 0.30 -17.32 4.71
CA TRP A 737 0.42 -17.15 6.17
C TRP A 737 -0.66 -17.92 6.94
N SER A 738 -0.34 -18.32 8.16
CA SER A 738 -1.28 -18.89 9.13
C SER A 738 -1.51 -18.00 10.35
N VAL A 739 -0.82 -16.84 10.39
CA VAL A 739 -0.95 -15.80 11.41
C VAL A 739 -0.95 -14.44 10.69
N ASP A 740 -2.07 -13.74 10.72
CA ASP A 740 -2.19 -12.40 10.14
C ASP A 740 -2.35 -11.35 11.26
N VAL A 741 -1.47 -10.34 11.27
CA VAL A 741 -1.61 -9.21 12.19
C VAL A 741 -2.79 -8.29 11.81
N GLN A 742 -3.28 -8.37 10.57
CA GLN A 742 -4.33 -7.54 10.00
C GLN A 742 -4.04 -6.04 10.14
N ASP A 743 -2.78 -5.67 9.94
CA ASP A 743 -2.32 -4.28 9.98
C ASP A 743 -3.01 -3.41 8.92
N TRP A 744 -3.26 -3.96 7.73
CA TRP A 744 -4.04 -3.31 6.68
C TRP A 744 -5.46 -2.89 7.12
N LEU A 745 -6.03 -3.54 8.13
CA LEU A 745 -7.34 -3.22 8.69
C LEU A 745 -7.25 -2.32 9.93
N TRP A 746 -6.29 -2.59 10.82
CA TRP A 746 -6.28 -2.00 12.17
C TRP A 746 -5.23 -0.90 12.37
N ALA A 747 -4.15 -0.87 11.60
CA ALA A 747 -2.98 -0.05 11.95
C ALA A 747 -3.24 1.46 11.97
N LEU A 748 -4.19 1.92 11.14
CA LEU A 748 -4.65 3.32 11.07
C LEU A 748 -6.06 3.52 11.67
N SER A 749 -6.62 2.49 12.31
CA SER A 749 -7.92 2.59 12.99
C SER A 749 -7.77 3.20 14.39
N ASP A 750 -8.91 3.50 15.03
CA ASP A 750 -8.95 3.95 16.43
C ASP A 750 -8.54 2.86 17.44
N THR A 751 -8.44 1.59 17.00
CA THR A 751 -8.12 0.43 17.84
C THR A 751 -6.96 -0.39 17.25
N PRO A 752 -5.76 0.20 17.07
CA PRO A 752 -4.63 -0.48 16.44
C PRO A 752 -4.14 -1.68 17.25
N GLU A 753 -4.43 -1.76 18.55
CA GLU A 753 -4.15 -2.90 19.41
C GLU A 753 -4.86 -4.20 19.00
N ASN A 754 -5.90 -4.14 18.16
CA ASN A 754 -6.54 -5.35 17.63
C ASN A 754 -5.57 -6.22 16.83
N GLN A 755 -4.47 -5.66 16.31
CA GLN A 755 -3.40 -6.44 15.70
C GLN A 755 -2.81 -7.48 16.66
N LEU A 756 -2.66 -7.13 17.95
CA LEU A 756 -2.19 -8.06 18.98
C LEU A 756 -3.22 -9.15 19.28
N THR A 757 -4.50 -8.78 19.30
CA THR A 757 -5.60 -9.73 19.51
C THR A 757 -5.66 -10.75 18.39
N ASN A 758 -5.56 -10.31 17.13
CA ASN A 758 -5.60 -11.19 15.95
C ASN A 758 -4.38 -12.09 15.89
N PHE A 759 -3.18 -11.53 16.08
CA PHE A 759 -1.94 -12.29 16.16
C PHE A 759 -2.04 -13.39 17.24
N GLN A 760 -2.47 -13.04 18.45
CA GLN A 760 -2.63 -14.00 19.55
C GLN A 760 -3.68 -15.07 19.23
N SER A 761 -4.79 -14.70 18.59
CA SER A 761 -5.85 -15.62 18.17
C SER A 761 -5.30 -16.68 17.20
N ASP A 762 -4.58 -16.27 16.16
CA ASP A 762 -4.06 -17.23 15.17
C ASP A 762 -2.92 -18.08 15.73
N VAL A 763 -2.08 -17.53 16.61
CA VAL A 763 -1.10 -18.31 17.38
C VAL A 763 -1.80 -19.36 18.25
N ASN A 764 -2.90 -19.01 18.92
CA ASN A 764 -3.68 -19.96 19.75
C ASN A 764 -4.30 -21.09 18.92
N LYS A 765 -4.65 -20.82 17.66
CA LYS A 765 -5.13 -21.84 16.70
C LYS A 765 -4.00 -22.70 16.14
N GLY A 766 -2.73 -22.44 16.48
CA GLY A 766 -1.58 -23.25 16.07
C GLY A 766 -0.77 -22.65 14.91
N GLY A 767 -1.15 -21.49 14.39
CA GLY A 767 -0.43 -20.80 13.33
C GLY A 767 1.05 -20.54 13.67
N ASN A 768 1.89 -20.52 12.64
CA ASN A 768 3.35 -20.40 12.81
C ASN A 768 4.08 -19.69 11.67
N LEU A 769 3.37 -19.16 10.69
CA LEU A 769 3.94 -18.39 9.59
C LEU A 769 3.20 -17.06 9.52
N VAL A 770 3.89 -15.99 9.88
CA VAL A 770 3.32 -14.64 10.03
C VAL A 770 3.32 -13.90 8.71
N VAL A 771 2.28 -13.12 8.46
CA VAL A 771 2.34 -11.95 7.58
C VAL A 771 2.23 -10.67 8.40
N MET A 772 3.03 -9.67 8.04
CA MET A 772 2.91 -8.30 8.53
C MET A 772 3.65 -7.36 7.59
N HIS A 773 3.35 -6.06 7.67
CA HIS A 773 4.00 -5.03 6.87
C HIS A 773 4.62 -3.97 7.77
N TYR A 774 5.77 -3.43 7.38
CA TYR A 774 6.33 -2.26 8.07
C TYR A 774 5.97 -0.95 7.36
N LEU A 775 4.72 -0.86 6.92
CA LEU A 775 4.13 0.34 6.31
C LEU A 775 3.55 1.31 7.36
N TYR A 776 3.33 0.83 8.59
CA TYR A 776 2.64 1.58 9.63
C TYR A 776 3.47 1.65 10.92
N GLN A 777 3.54 2.84 11.52
CA GLN A 777 4.28 3.04 12.78
C GLN A 777 3.74 2.14 13.89
N THR A 778 2.41 2.00 14.00
CA THR A 778 1.75 1.18 15.03
C THR A 778 2.12 -0.30 14.93
N THR A 779 2.17 -0.85 13.72
CA THR A 779 2.56 -2.25 13.48
C THR A 779 4.01 -2.49 13.89
N VAL A 780 4.92 -1.58 13.55
CA VAL A 780 6.33 -1.67 13.94
C VAL A 780 6.52 -1.46 15.45
N ASP A 781 5.66 -0.67 16.10
CA ASP A 781 5.63 -0.49 17.55
C ASP A 781 5.20 -1.77 18.26
N TYR A 782 4.29 -2.54 17.67
CA TYR A 782 3.82 -3.82 18.19
C TYR A 782 4.71 -5.03 17.84
N LEU A 783 5.66 -4.89 16.91
CA LEU A 783 6.58 -5.97 16.53
C LEU A 783 7.27 -6.65 17.73
N PRO A 784 7.83 -5.92 18.72
CA PRO A 784 8.37 -6.56 19.93
C PRO A 784 7.33 -7.41 20.68
N GLN A 785 6.08 -6.98 20.76
CA GLN A 785 5.02 -7.73 21.43
C GLN A 785 4.59 -8.96 20.62
N PHE A 786 4.51 -8.89 19.29
CA PHE A 786 4.30 -10.07 18.44
C PHE A 786 5.39 -11.12 18.67
N ILE A 787 6.65 -10.68 18.71
CA ILE A 787 7.80 -11.56 18.97
C ILE A 787 7.69 -12.20 20.36
N GLU A 788 7.32 -11.44 21.40
CA GLU A 788 7.14 -11.98 22.75
C GLU A 788 5.99 -13.01 22.83
N ILE A 789 4.88 -12.77 22.12
CA ILE A 789 3.80 -13.76 22.00
C ILE A 789 4.32 -15.04 21.32
N ALA A 790 5.06 -14.90 20.21
CA ALA A 790 5.64 -16.05 19.50
C ALA A 790 6.65 -16.81 20.38
N LYS A 791 7.51 -16.12 21.14
CA LYS A 791 8.47 -16.75 22.08
C LYS A 791 7.77 -17.54 23.19
N LYS A 792 6.64 -17.06 23.71
CA LYS A 792 5.85 -17.77 24.74
C LYS A 792 5.30 -19.12 24.28
N THR A 793 5.24 -19.38 22.96
CA THR A 793 4.88 -20.70 22.44
C THR A 793 5.96 -21.76 22.69
N GLY A 794 7.19 -21.35 23.01
CA GLY A 794 8.35 -22.24 23.13
C GLY A 794 8.92 -22.71 21.78
N LYS A 795 8.38 -22.23 20.65
CA LYS A 795 8.89 -22.50 19.30
C LYS A 795 10.17 -21.67 19.04
N GLN A 796 11.05 -22.21 18.22
CA GLN A 796 12.22 -21.49 17.71
C GLN A 796 11.80 -20.53 16.59
N LEU A 797 12.12 -19.25 16.75
CA LEU A 797 11.86 -18.22 15.74
C LEU A 797 12.97 -18.24 14.70
N MET A 798 12.61 -18.33 13.42
CA MET A 798 13.54 -18.49 12.30
C MET A 798 12.99 -17.89 11.01
N ARG A 799 13.82 -17.90 9.96
CA ARG A 799 13.46 -17.52 8.58
C ARG A 799 12.66 -18.64 7.91
N VAL A 800 11.88 -18.28 6.89
CA VAL A 800 10.94 -19.17 6.20
C VAL A 800 11.63 -20.39 5.61
N ASP A 801 12.76 -20.24 4.94
CA ASP A 801 13.50 -21.38 4.36
C ASP A 801 13.99 -22.40 5.41
N GLN A 802 14.46 -21.94 6.58
CA GLN A 802 14.80 -22.81 7.71
C GLN A 802 13.56 -23.52 8.25
N CYS A 803 12.43 -22.82 8.31
CA CYS A 803 11.14 -23.34 8.78
C CYS A 803 10.50 -24.33 7.78
N LEU A 804 10.83 -24.23 6.49
CA LEU A 804 10.47 -25.21 5.44
C LEU A 804 11.54 -26.28 5.18
N GLU A 805 12.58 -26.33 6.01
CA GLU A 805 13.65 -27.33 5.92
C GLU A 805 14.36 -27.34 4.56
N ASP A 806 14.55 -26.15 3.96
CA ASP A 806 15.27 -26.01 2.70
C ASP A 806 16.71 -26.53 2.84
N PRO A 807 17.16 -27.45 1.97
CA PRO A 807 18.53 -27.95 2.02
C PRO A 807 19.59 -26.86 1.79
N ASN A 808 19.22 -25.72 1.20
CA ASN A 808 20.10 -24.57 0.98
C ASN A 808 20.00 -23.51 2.08
N ALA A 809 19.12 -23.69 3.08
CA ALA A 809 19.08 -22.79 4.22
C ALA A 809 20.38 -22.91 5.04
N PRO A 810 20.91 -21.81 5.58
CA PRO A 810 22.02 -21.86 6.49
C PRO A 810 21.65 -22.62 7.77
N PRO A 811 22.66 -23.17 8.46
CA PRO A 811 22.46 -23.84 9.74
C PRO A 811 21.71 -22.96 10.75
N LEU A 812 20.98 -23.62 11.65
CA LEU A 812 20.25 -22.99 12.75
C LEU A 812 21.16 -22.31 13.78
#